data_AF-A0A1M5IXY5-F1
#
_entry.id   AF-A0A1M5IXY5-F1
#
_cell.length_a   1.000
_cell.length_b   1.000
_cell.length_c   1.000
_cell.angle_alpha   90.00
_cell.angle_beta   90.00
_cell.angle_gamma   90.00
#
_symmetry.space_group_name_H-M   'P 1'
#
loop_
_entity.id
_entity.type
_entity.pdbx_description
1 polymer ?
#
loop_
_entity_poly.entity_id
_entity_poly.type
_entity_poly.pdbx_seq_one_letter_code
_entity_poly.pdbx_strand_id
1 'polypeptide(L)'
;MVKLPGLTPFAEDRPMGGRPVSRKVPQQDVRIQAPGLRLAASPVDTYSRPAAPQRDTQLDQFIDGLSTINPALQRFGSVQRAMDEDTAETRARRHQLEAISPEDYAARVEADPVLKSAIGRAAAQRVSGMQNSTLALADIQNAYVNDFDKANGDFDAFVAEKVKPYLGDPANDPSYVKSFMASIDPSLRQLRAGYTGYKAQEQYAANQQTLQDAFLSIARNGAAAGATPEEQAKAIFREFYGNKRLLGMSFQDQGKAAVQLAATLAEEGNYDLVTALATMDRTGADGAKLGKLLDDNQVGGDMAKAVLRAKAIRDGKNQEGGIDTRQSLFDKFTQGQANDADEAALRQLVKDKPGLVSEGWANGMISQNRNERERLKAAAQKAAAKDALAVQFENQEAALTNDGIEAMKSGKLFSLGPKVVIDKEGNEKTILEDDVRQRAVDDYAVRSAAVAKEKGETREQTILRDLPIYAANGVPPKSWRSTMERGVNALSTPAVLGGEIPQQTVEAYSLFKLLRTNKSQLLRDLLPKDKADVFETARISEEELGMDPTKALLDAVDQNADPAGRPNPAAQVSLAEVRKAADTGSMWNSIKGVFGGGVESLNESVLVGAIQRRAEVIAGRGVNADKAIELAAERVRSTHVNVNGWWIDASDKRLPPNFPDLATEMIREYVEKHGKTEGIETSDLTVFTAGNGGNAWRIVVKAGGWPVDNRADSVFTSDDLMAANENRIAEINRMKAEDAANAASTAYEPWFQLGNPDGPADIHLGPFLPKNWRDPAVQEQLRQGRREKGEKQRAAVEALGSALASGAQAVTEAAKQGAADAVAPMVDAIKNRKEKRRAKSQSWRAQQQTTEPAADQSLEEARGQLDQAKARLLKNAEGAVKSGADPKVVAEGLRKAGIDERLWPK
;
A
#
# COMPACT_ATOMS: atom_id res chain seq x y z
N MET A 1 25.62 -1.09 28.20
CA MET A 1 24.17 -1.39 28.30
C MET A 1 23.76 -1.30 29.77
N VAL A 2 22.96 -0.29 30.09
CA VAL A 2 22.48 0.02 31.45
C VAL A 2 21.21 -0.82 31.72
N LYS A 3 21.16 -1.51 32.86
CA LYS A 3 19.97 -2.23 33.36
C LYS A 3 19.35 -1.44 34.53
N LEU A 4 18.03 -1.25 34.49
CA LEU A 4 17.16 -0.66 35.51
C LEU A 4 15.88 -1.55 35.61
N PRO A 5 15.08 -1.45 36.69
CA PRO A 5 14.75 -2.57 37.56
C PRO A 5 13.25 -2.94 37.55
N GLY A 6 12.94 -4.18 37.95
CA GLY A 6 11.56 -4.68 38.05
C GLY A 6 11.50 -6.18 38.28
N LEU A 7 11.92 -6.62 39.46
CA LEU A 7 11.69 -7.99 39.95
C LEU A 7 11.08 -7.90 41.35
N THR A 8 9.84 -8.35 41.48
CA THR A 8 9.31 -8.93 42.71
C THR A 8 8.83 -10.34 42.39
N PRO A 9 9.35 -11.38 43.08
CA PRO A 9 8.85 -12.74 42.95
C PRO A 9 7.64 -12.93 43.87
N PHE A 10 6.55 -13.51 43.34
CA PHE A 10 5.47 -14.05 44.16
C PHE A 10 5.71 -15.55 44.34
N ALA A 11 5.99 -15.95 45.59
CA ALA A 11 5.93 -17.32 46.05
C ALA A 11 4.76 -17.46 47.03
N GLU A 12 3.91 -18.45 46.74
CA GLU A 12 3.23 -19.36 47.67
C GLU A 12 2.30 -18.82 48.77
N ASP A 13 0.99 -19.14 48.66
CA ASP A 13 0.27 -19.78 49.78
C ASP A 13 -1.06 -20.46 49.35
N ARG A 14 -1.01 -21.80 49.37
CA ARG A 14 -2.01 -22.81 49.81
C ARG A 14 -3.34 -23.10 49.07
N PRO A 15 -3.71 -24.40 48.95
CA PRO A 15 -5.05 -24.84 48.57
C PRO A 15 -6.01 -24.81 49.77
N MET A 16 -7.11 -24.06 49.66
CA MET A 16 -8.17 -24.08 50.67
C MET A 16 -9.15 -25.24 50.46
N GLY A 17 -9.02 -26.24 51.33
CA GLY A 17 -10.10 -26.74 52.19
C GLY A 17 -11.45 -27.08 51.56
N GLY A 18 -11.68 -28.38 51.36
CA GLY A 18 -13.02 -28.94 51.18
C GLY A 18 -13.93 -28.68 52.38
N ARG A 19 -15.16 -28.25 52.11
CA ARG A 19 -16.26 -28.25 53.08
C ARG A 19 -17.13 -29.49 52.86
N PRO A 20 -17.46 -30.26 53.92
CA PRO A 20 -18.38 -31.38 53.82
C PRO A 20 -19.82 -30.87 53.64
N VAL A 21 -20.49 -31.34 52.59
CA VAL A 21 -21.93 -31.09 52.39
C VAL A 21 -22.69 -31.96 53.38
N SER A 22 -23.48 -31.29 54.22
CA SER A 22 -24.41 -31.88 55.19
C SER A 22 -25.36 -32.87 54.51
N ARG A 23 -25.29 -34.15 54.91
CA ARG A 23 -26.22 -35.20 54.53
C ARG A 23 -27.52 -34.98 55.31
N LYS A 24 -28.48 -34.24 54.75
CA LYS A 24 -29.86 -34.21 55.26
C LYS A 24 -30.56 -35.50 54.82
N VAL A 25 -30.95 -36.30 55.81
CA VAL A 25 -31.91 -37.40 55.65
C VAL A 25 -33.22 -36.80 55.13
N PRO A 26 -33.84 -37.35 54.06
CA PRO A 26 -35.18 -36.93 53.67
C PRO A 26 -36.16 -37.36 54.77
N GLN A 27 -36.85 -36.39 55.37
CA GLN A 27 -38.07 -36.64 56.14
C GLN A 27 -39.10 -37.26 55.20
N GLN A 28 -39.59 -38.46 55.56
CA GLN A 28 -40.78 -39.04 54.94
C GLN A 28 -41.96 -38.12 55.19
N ASP A 29 -42.50 -37.55 54.13
CA ASP A 29 -43.74 -36.78 54.20
C ASP A 29 -44.92 -37.76 54.34
N VAL A 30 -45.54 -37.70 55.51
CA VAL A 30 -46.76 -38.43 55.84
C VAL A 30 -47.92 -37.61 55.26
N ARG A 31 -48.45 -38.01 54.09
CA ARG A 31 -49.86 -37.86 53.65
C ARG A 31 -49.99 -38.04 52.13
N ILE A 32 -50.32 -39.26 51.70
CA ILE A 32 -51.18 -39.49 50.54
C ILE A 32 -52.21 -40.54 50.95
N GLN A 33 -53.41 -40.09 51.33
CA GLN A 33 -54.59 -40.93 51.36
C GLN A 33 -55.08 -41.07 49.92
N ALA A 34 -54.98 -42.26 49.34
CA ALA A 34 -55.69 -42.60 48.12
C ALA A 34 -57.19 -42.81 48.43
N PRO A 35 -58.13 -42.31 47.59
CA PRO A 35 -59.55 -42.60 47.76
C PRO A 35 -59.81 -44.08 47.44
N GLY A 36 -60.35 -44.82 48.41
CA GLY A 36 -60.65 -46.24 48.29
C GLY A 36 -61.75 -46.53 47.27
N LEU A 37 -61.43 -47.36 46.27
CA LEU A 37 -62.42 -47.97 45.39
C LEU A 37 -63.20 -49.03 46.17
N ARG A 38 -64.53 -48.91 46.16
CA ARG A 38 -65.46 -49.91 46.72
C ARG A 38 -65.46 -51.15 45.82
N LEU A 39 -65.08 -52.30 46.36
CA LEU A 39 -65.29 -53.60 45.74
C LEU A 39 -66.78 -53.92 45.74
N ALA A 40 -67.36 -54.10 44.54
CA ALA A 40 -68.65 -54.75 44.37
C ALA A 40 -68.47 -56.25 44.69
N ALA A 41 -69.34 -56.77 45.55
CA ALA A 41 -69.29 -58.14 46.07
C ALA A 41 -69.35 -59.18 44.94
N SER A 42 -68.38 -60.10 44.90
CA SER A 42 -68.59 -61.38 44.21
C SER A 42 -69.50 -62.26 45.09
N PRO A 43 -70.35 -63.12 44.49
CA PRO A 43 -71.17 -64.06 45.25
C PRO A 43 -70.27 -65.00 46.04
N VAL A 44 -70.53 -65.13 47.34
CA VAL A 44 -69.90 -66.14 48.20
C VAL A 44 -70.67 -67.44 47.99
N ASP A 45 -69.99 -68.50 47.53
CA ASP A 45 -70.50 -69.86 47.55
C ASP A 45 -70.79 -70.27 49.00
N THR A 46 -72.06 -70.24 49.38
CA THR A 46 -72.61 -70.85 50.61
C THR A 46 -72.58 -72.37 50.50
N TYR A 47 -71.40 -72.96 50.68
CA TYR A 47 -71.27 -74.35 51.12
C TYR A 47 -70.44 -74.39 52.41
N SER A 48 -71.14 -74.27 53.54
CA SER A 48 -70.60 -74.65 54.84
C SER A 48 -70.29 -76.14 54.81
N ARG A 49 -69.01 -76.51 54.78
CA ARG A 49 -68.60 -77.88 55.04
C ARG A 49 -69.10 -78.30 56.43
N PRO A 50 -69.69 -79.50 56.61
CA PRO A 50 -70.02 -80.00 57.93
C PRO A 50 -68.74 -80.10 58.78
N ALA A 51 -68.84 -79.73 60.05
CA ALA A 51 -67.74 -79.81 61.00
C ALA A 51 -67.18 -81.24 61.02
N ALA A 52 -65.87 -81.38 60.78
CA ALA A 52 -65.20 -82.65 60.94
C ALA A 52 -65.33 -83.12 62.41
N PRO A 53 -65.56 -84.42 62.67
CA PRO A 53 -65.65 -84.93 64.04
C PRO A 53 -64.34 -84.68 64.78
N GLN A 54 -64.44 -84.02 65.95
CA GLN A 54 -63.31 -83.80 66.84
C GLN A 54 -62.74 -85.16 67.27
N ARG A 55 -61.48 -85.43 66.92
CA ARG A 55 -60.74 -86.59 67.42
C ARG A 55 -60.10 -86.24 68.77
N ASP A 56 -60.44 -87.06 69.77
CA ASP A 56 -59.94 -87.12 71.15
C ASP A 56 -60.08 -85.87 72.02
N THR A 57 -61.29 -85.71 72.57
CA THR A 57 -61.70 -84.60 73.45
C THR A 57 -62.13 -85.08 74.83
N GLN A 58 -61.44 -86.05 75.46
CA GLN A 58 -61.78 -86.40 76.85
C GLN A 58 -61.32 -85.33 77.85
N LEU A 59 -60.15 -84.72 77.65
CA LEU A 59 -59.67 -83.64 78.51
C LEU A 59 -60.35 -82.30 78.21
N ASP A 60 -60.63 -82.02 76.94
CA ASP A 60 -61.24 -80.75 76.52
C ASP A 60 -62.72 -80.67 76.91
N GLN A 61 -63.47 -81.77 76.81
CA GLN A 61 -64.84 -81.83 77.32
C GLN A 61 -64.89 -81.77 78.86
N PHE A 62 -63.86 -82.28 79.54
CA PHE A 62 -63.74 -82.18 80.99
C PHE A 62 -63.41 -80.75 81.45
N ILE A 63 -62.48 -80.07 80.77
CA ILE A 63 -62.12 -78.67 81.07
C ILE A 63 -63.26 -77.72 80.72
N ASP A 64 -63.93 -77.90 79.57
CA ASP A 64 -65.11 -77.09 79.22
C ASP A 64 -66.30 -77.37 80.14
N GLY A 65 -66.48 -78.62 80.60
CA GLY A 65 -67.47 -78.98 81.61
C GLY A 65 -67.21 -78.35 82.98
N LEU A 66 -65.95 -78.25 83.42
CA LEU A 66 -65.55 -77.56 84.66
C LEU A 66 -65.52 -76.03 84.52
N SER A 67 -65.47 -75.53 83.30
CA SER A 67 -65.34 -74.10 83.00
C SER A 67 -66.54 -73.25 83.42
N THR A 68 -67.71 -73.87 83.55
CA THR A 68 -68.93 -73.21 84.05
C THR A 68 -68.88 -72.93 85.55
N ILE A 69 -67.94 -73.52 86.30
CA ILE A 69 -67.84 -73.39 87.76
C ILE A 69 -66.79 -72.34 88.17
N ASN A 70 -65.73 -72.10 87.39
CA ASN A 70 -64.70 -71.09 87.72
C ASN A 70 -63.88 -70.59 86.50
N PRO A 71 -63.92 -69.28 86.16
CA PRO A 71 -63.11 -68.68 85.08
C PRO A 71 -61.59 -68.82 85.28
N ALA A 72 -61.11 -69.00 86.52
CA ALA A 72 -59.69 -69.24 86.78
C ALA A 72 -59.21 -70.60 86.22
N LEU A 73 -60.10 -71.60 86.14
CA LEU A 73 -59.80 -72.91 85.55
C LEU A 73 -59.72 -72.85 84.02
N GLN A 74 -60.52 -71.99 83.36
CA GLN A 74 -60.36 -71.72 81.92
C GLN A 74 -59.02 -71.06 81.63
N ARG A 75 -58.64 -70.04 82.42
CA ARG A 75 -57.34 -69.38 82.27
C ARG A 75 -56.22 -70.39 82.49
N PHE A 76 -56.30 -71.21 83.53
CA PHE A 76 -55.33 -72.28 83.78
C PHE A 76 -55.26 -73.29 82.63
N GLY A 77 -56.40 -73.79 82.12
CA GLY A 77 -56.44 -74.72 80.99
C GLY A 77 -55.88 -74.11 79.70
N SER A 78 -56.17 -72.82 79.42
CA SER A 78 -55.62 -72.11 78.28
C SER A 78 -54.11 -71.85 78.41
N VAL A 79 -53.63 -71.53 79.62
CA VAL A 79 -52.21 -71.35 79.93
C VAL A 79 -51.47 -72.68 79.86
N GLN A 80 -52.05 -73.75 80.37
CA GLN A 80 -51.48 -75.09 80.30
C GLN A 80 -51.42 -75.58 78.86
N ARG A 81 -52.49 -75.41 78.07
CA ARG A 81 -52.46 -75.70 76.62
C ARG A 81 -51.42 -74.86 75.89
N ALA A 82 -51.30 -73.57 76.20
CA ALA A 82 -50.27 -72.71 75.61
C ALA A 82 -48.86 -73.16 76.00
N MET A 83 -48.65 -73.60 77.25
CA MET A 83 -47.37 -74.16 77.71
C MET A 83 -47.06 -75.50 77.03
N ASP A 84 -48.05 -76.38 76.87
CA ASP A 84 -47.89 -77.68 76.21
C ASP A 84 -47.64 -77.49 74.70
N GLU A 85 -48.31 -76.52 74.08
CA GLU A 85 -48.12 -76.12 72.69
C GLU A 85 -46.74 -75.50 72.46
N ASP A 86 -46.29 -74.59 73.33
CA ASP A 86 -44.95 -73.99 73.26
C ASP A 86 -43.85 -75.03 73.51
N THR A 87 -44.07 -75.96 74.45
CA THR A 87 -43.17 -77.09 74.71
C THR A 87 -43.08 -78.02 73.50
N ALA A 88 -44.23 -78.37 72.92
CA ALA A 88 -44.29 -79.20 71.72
C ALA A 88 -43.66 -78.50 70.51
N GLU A 89 -43.92 -77.21 70.30
CA GLU A 89 -43.34 -76.44 69.20
C GLU A 89 -41.82 -76.30 69.36
N THR A 90 -41.33 -76.03 70.57
CA THR A 90 -39.89 -75.97 70.87
C THR A 90 -39.21 -77.32 70.59
N ARG A 91 -39.85 -78.43 70.96
CA ARG A 91 -39.33 -79.78 70.65
C ARG A 91 -39.37 -80.08 69.16
N ALA A 92 -40.47 -79.75 68.47
CA ALA A 92 -40.58 -79.91 67.03
C ALA A 92 -39.48 -79.10 66.31
N ARG A 93 -39.25 -77.84 66.69
CA ARG A 93 -38.15 -77.02 66.16
C ARG A 93 -36.78 -77.63 66.45
N ARG A 94 -36.57 -78.20 67.63
CA ARG A 94 -35.30 -78.88 67.96
C ARG A 94 -35.08 -80.10 67.06
N HIS A 95 -36.08 -80.99 66.95
CA HIS A 95 -36.00 -82.17 66.08
C HIS A 95 -35.82 -81.79 64.63
N GLN A 96 -36.40 -80.67 64.19
CA GLN A 96 -36.20 -80.13 62.85
C GLN A 96 -34.76 -79.68 62.61
N LEU A 97 -34.15 -78.97 63.57
CA LEU A 97 -32.76 -78.53 63.47
C LEU A 97 -31.77 -79.71 63.50
N GLU A 98 -32.13 -80.79 64.19
CA GLU A 98 -31.33 -82.02 64.29
C GLU A 98 -31.56 -83.00 63.14
N ALA A 99 -32.65 -82.85 62.39
CA ALA A 99 -33.00 -83.75 61.30
C ALA A 99 -32.16 -83.48 60.05
N ILE A 100 -31.63 -84.53 59.45
CA ILE A 100 -30.81 -84.45 58.23
C ILE A 100 -31.69 -84.44 56.98
N SER A 101 -32.88 -85.05 57.04
CA SER A 101 -33.85 -85.09 55.94
C SER A 101 -35.29 -84.92 56.44
N PRO A 102 -36.26 -84.60 55.56
CA PRO A 102 -37.68 -84.56 55.91
C PRO A 102 -38.19 -85.90 56.47
N GLU A 103 -37.63 -87.02 55.99
CA GLU A 103 -37.98 -88.37 56.47
C GLU A 103 -37.42 -88.61 57.89
N ASP A 104 -36.20 -88.13 58.16
CA ASP A 104 -35.60 -88.15 59.50
C ASP A 104 -36.41 -87.27 60.48
N TYR A 105 -36.89 -86.11 60.02
CA TYR A 105 -37.78 -85.27 60.82
C TYR A 105 -39.09 -85.99 61.15
N ALA A 106 -39.76 -86.59 60.16
CA ALA A 106 -40.97 -87.36 60.39
C ALA A 106 -40.75 -88.54 61.35
N ALA A 107 -39.62 -89.26 61.21
CA ALA A 107 -39.25 -90.35 62.10
C ALA A 107 -38.99 -89.88 63.54
N ARG A 108 -38.37 -88.70 63.72
CA ARG A 108 -38.13 -88.10 65.05
C ARG A 108 -39.40 -87.58 65.70
N VAL A 109 -40.29 -86.98 64.93
CA VAL A 109 -41.65 -86.58 65.38
C VAL A 109 -42.44 -87.81 65.83
N GLU A 110 -42.34 -88.92 65.09
CA GLU A 110 -42.97 -90.21 65.44
C GLU A 110 -42.20 -90.97 66.53
N ALA A 111 -41.01 -90.54 66.95
CA ALA A 111 -40.28 -91.12 68.08
C ALA A 111 -40.51 -90.36 69.39
N ASP A 112 -40.82 -89.06 69.35
CA ASP A 112 -41.02 -88.21 70.53
C ASP A 112 -42.45 -88.36 71.11
N PRO A 113 -42.61 -88.88 72.35
CA PRO A 113 -43.93 -89.07 72.97
C PRO A 113 -44.75 -87.78 73.08
N VAL A 114 -44.11 -86.62 73.23
CA VAL A 114 -44.80 -85.31 73.31
C VAL A 114 -45.36 -84.91 71.95
N LEU A 115 -44.63 -85.20 70.88
CA LEU A 115 -45.03 -84.87 69.51
C LEU A 115 -46.08 -85.83 68.92
N LYS A 116 -46.29 -87.02 69.50
CA LYS A 116 -47.39 -87.92 69.11
C LYS A 116 -48.78 -87.42 69.50
N SER A 117 -48.86 -86.57 70.53
CA SER A 117 -50.12 -85.97 70.96
C SER A 117 -50.77 -85.16 69.83
N ALA A 118 -52.08 -84.91 69.89
CA ALA A 118 -52.75 -84.11 68.86
C ALA A 118 -52.16 -82.69 68.75
N ILE A 119 -51.86 -82.08 69.90
CA ILE A 119 -51.18 -80.77 69.99
C ILE A 119 -49.74 -80.88 69.44
N GLY A 120 -49.03 -81.94 69.80
CA GLY A 120 -47.68 -82.25 69.32
C GLY A 120 -47.59 -82.40 67.81
N ARG A 121 -48.51 -83.15 67.20
CA ARG A 121 -48.58 -83.32 65.74
C ARG A 121 -48.93 -82.01 65.05
N ALA A 122 -49.88 -81.25 65.58
CA ALA A 122 -50.20 -79.93 65.04
C ALA A 122 -48.99 -78.98 65.13
N ALA A 123 -48.24 -79.00 66.24
CA ALA A 123 -47.02 -78.21 66.40
C ALA A 123 -45.92 -78.65 65.40
N ALA A 124 -45.70 -79.96 65.24
CA ALA A 124 -44.74 -80.50 64.26
C ALA A 124 -45.10 -80.13 62.82
N GLN A 125 -46.40 -80.15 62.47
CA GLN A 125 -46.91 -79.72 61.18
C GLN A 125 -46.78 -78.21 60.96
N ARG A 126 -46.95 -77.40 62.01
CA ARG A 126 -46.71 -75.95 61.92
C ARG A 126 -45.25 -75.62 61.64
N VAL A 127 -44.34 -76.29 62.35
CA VAL A 127 -42.90 -76.12 62.16
C VAL A 127 -42.48 -76.55 60.75
N SER A 128 -43.02 -77.67 60.24
CA SER A 128 -42.83 -78.12 58.86
C SER A 128 -43.38 -77.10 57.84
N GLY A 129 -44.59 -76.58 58.07
CA GLY A 129 -45.20 -75.53 57.25
C GLY A 129 -44.35 -74.27 57.17
N MET A 130 -43.80 -73.82 58.30
CA MET A 130 -42.87 -72.68 58.33
C MET A 130 -41.58 -72.95 57.55
N GLN A 131 -41.00 -74.15 57.64
CA GLN A 131 -39.78 -74.49 56.89
C GLN A 131 -40.01 -74.46 55.39
N ASN A 132 -41.03 -75.19 54.95
CA ASN A 132 -41.35 -75.32 53.53
C ASN A 132 -41.78 -73.97 52.96
N SER A 133 -42.40 -73.10 53.75
CA SER A 133 -42.69 -71.73 53.34
C SER A 133 -41.42 -70.91 53.07
N THR A 134 -40.36 -71.16 53.84
CA THR A 134 -39.07 -70.47 53.67
C THR A 134 -38.36 -70.96 52.40
N LEU A 135 -38.39 -72.27 52.13
CA LEU A 135 -37.86 -72.86 50.90
C LEU A 135 -38.65 -72.38 49.67
N ALA A 136 -39.98 -72.44 49.73
CA ALA A 136 -40.86 -71.92 48.69
C ALA A 136 -40.61 -70.43 48.43
N LEU A 137 -40.43 -69.63 49.49
CA LEU A 137 -40.12 -68.21 49.34
C LEU A 137 -38.78 -67.98 48.66
N ALA A 138 -37.73 -68.72 49.04
CA ALA A 138 -36.42 -68.61 48.43
C ALA A 138 -36.49 -68.94 46.92
N ASP A 139 -37.21 -69.99 46.55
CA ASP A 139 -37.45 -70.37 45.16
C ASP A 139 -38.25 -69.33 44.38
N ILE A 140 -39.32 -68.79 44.99
CA ILE A 140 -40.14 -67.73 44.38
C ILE A 140 -39.32 -66.47 44.18
N GLN A 141 -38.50 -66.08 45.16
CA GLN A 141 -37.62 -64.91 45.04
C GLN A 141 -36.57 -65.10 43.95
N ASN A 142 -35.93 -66.27 43.91
CA ASN A 142 -34.94 -66.63 42.89
C ASN A 142 -35.57 -66.61 41.48
N ALA A 143 -36.71 -67.29 41.31
CA ALA A 143 -37.42 -67.33 40.04
C ALA A 143 -38.03 -65.97 39.66
N TYR A 144 -38.44 -65.13 40.61
CA TYR A 144 -38.95 -63.78 40.32
C TYR A 144 -37.84 -62.86 39.77
N VAL A 145 -36.61 -63.07 40.21
CA VAL A 145 -35.45 -62.31 39.71
C VAL A 145 -34.99 -62.83 38.36
N ASN A 146 -34.91 -64.16 38.19
CA ASN A 146 -34.21 -64.78 37.06
C ASN A 146 -35.14 -65.28 35.93
N ASP A 147 -36.34 -65.76 36.26
CA ASP A 147 -37.18 -66.52 35.31
C ASP A 147 -38.53 -65.84 35.02
N PHE A 148 -39.01 -64.97 35.90
CA PHE A 148 -40.32 -64.34 35.76
C PHE A 148 -40.31 -63.19 34.75
N ASP A 149 -41.18 -63.27 33.75
CA ASP A 149 -41.41 -62.18 32.80
C ASP A 149 -42.12 -61.01 33.51
N LYS A 150 -41.34 -60.03 33.96
CA LYS A 150 -41.86 -58.80 34.60
C LYS A 150 -42.64 -57.91 33.64
N ALA A 151 -42.51 -58.11 32.32
CA ALA A 151 -43.19 -57.30 31.31
C ALA A 151 -44.53 -57.91 30.88
N ASN A 152 -44.78 -59.21 30.99
CA ASN A 152 -46.08 -59.78 30.59
C ASN A 152 -46.64 -60.88 31.52
N GLY A 153 -45.90 -61.30 32.54
CA GLY A 153 -46.27 -62.41 33.40
C GLY A 153 -47.44 -62.12 34.34
N ASP A 154 -48.24 -63.15 34.59
CA ASP A 154 -49.23 -63.15 35.68
C ASP A 154 -48.54 -63.57 36.99
N PHE A 155 -48.35 -62.62 37.89
CA PHE A 155 -47.67 -62.84 39.17
C PHE A 155 -48.40 -63.87 40.04
N ASP A 156 -49.73 -63.92 39.97
CA ASP A 156 -50.52 -64.79 40.83
C ASP A 156 -50.48 -66.24 40.34
N ALA A 157 -50.52 -66.44 39.03
CA ALA A 157 -50.28 -67.73 38.42
C ALA A 157 -48.85 -68.23 38.68
N PHE A 158 -47.85 -67.35 38.56
CA PHE A 158 -46.44 -67.65 38.85
C PHE A 158 -46.24 -68.11 40.30
N VAL A 159 -46.79 -67.38 41.27
CA VAL A 159 -46.70 -67.75 42.69
C VAL A 159 -47.42 -69.07 42.96
N ALA A 160 -48.63 -69.26 42.41
CA ALA A 160 -49.39 -70.49 42.59
C ALA A 160 -48.64 -71.73 42.05
N GLU A 161 -47.98 -71.61 40.89
CA GLU A 161 -47.17 -72.66 40.31
C GLU A 161 -45.96 -73.00 41.20
N LYS A 162 -45.26 -71.99 41.71
CA LYS A 162 -44.06 -72.19 42.56
C LYS A 162 -44.37 -72.67 43.97
N VAL A 163 -45.56 -72.38 44.50
CA VAL A 163 -46.01 -72.88 45.81
C VAL A 163 -46.48 -74.34 45.72
N LYS A 164 -46.99 -74.79 44.56
CA LYS A 164 -47.58 -76.13 44.38
C LYS A 164 -46.69 -77.31 44.82
N PRO A 165 -45.37 -77.37 44.54
CA PRO A 165 -44.52 -78.48 44.98
C PRO A 165 -44.42 -78.61 46.51
N TYR A 166 -44.63 -77.50 47.23
CA TYR A 166 -44.52 -77.42 48.68
C TYR A 166 -45.86 -77.69 49.41
N LEU A 167 -46.95 -77.82 48.66
CA LEU A 167 -48.29 -78.16 49.14
C LEU A 167 -48.69 -79.60 48.74
N GLY A 168 -47.74 -80.55 48.72
CA GLY A 168 -48.01 -81.97 48.41
C GLY A 168 -48.88 -82.69 49.46
N ASP A 169 -48.52 -83.91 49.85
CA ASP A 169 -49.25 -84.70 50.86
C ASP A 169 -49.59 -83.95 52.20
N PRO A 170 -48.74 -83.03 52.71
CA PRO A 170 -49.06 -82.24 53.92
C PRO A 170 -50.21 -81.23 53.76
N ALA A 171 -50.67 -80.94 52.53
CA ALA A 171 -51.74 -79.96 52.30
C ALA A 171 -53.11 -80.40 52.83
N ASN A 172 -53.26 -81.67 53.18
CA ASN A 172 -54.47 -82.18 53.85
C ASN A 172 -54.52 -81.83 55.35
N ASP A 173 -53.42 -81.32 55.94
CA ASP A 173 -53.38 -80.87 57.33
C ASP A 173 -53.64 -79.35 57.45
N PRO A 174 -54.75 -78.92 58.09
CA PRO A 174 -55.07 -77.51 58.25
C PRO A 174 -54.01 -76.70 59.02
N SER A 175 -53.28 -77.33 59.93
CA SER A 175 -52.23 -76.67 60.73
C SER A 175 -50.98 -76.39 59.90
N TYR A 176 -50.63 -77.30 59.00
CA TYR A 176 -49.56 -77.11 58.03
C TYR A 176 -49.90 -75.96 57.07
N VAL A 177 -51.04 -76.02 56.38
CA VAL A 177 -51.43 -75.00 55.38
C VAL A 177 -51.54 -73.61 56.03
N LYS A 178 -52.14 -73.51 57.21
CA LYS A 178 -52.29 -72.24 57.93
C LYS A 178 -50.94 -71.61 58.28
N SER A 179 -49.99 -72.39 58.81
CA SER A 179 -48.66 -71.89 59.18
C SER A 179 -47.79 -71.57 57.95
N PHE A 180 -47.86 -72.41 56.91
CA PHE A 180 -47.19 -72.19 55.64
C PHE A 180 -47.63 -70.86 55.02
N MET A 181 -48.95 -70.66 54.86
CA MET A 181 -49.50 -69.43 54.27
C MET A 181 -49.23 -68.21 55.17
N ALA A 182 -49.39 -68.32 56.48
CA ALA A 182 -49.11 -67.23 57.41
C ALA A 182 -47.65 -66.74 57.35
N SER A 183 -46.71 -67.65 57.06
CA SER A 183 -45.29 -67.35 56.95
C SER A 183 -44.91 -66.76 55.58
N ILE A 184 -45.48 -67.27 54.49
CA ILE A 184 -45.12 -66.82 53.12
C ILE A 184 -45.86 -65.55 52.67
N ASP A 185 -47.11 -65.36 53.10
CA ASP A 185 -47.99 -64.27 52.65
C ASP A 185 -47.38 -62.86 52.74
N PRO A 186 -46.73 -62.45 53.86
CA PRO A 186 -46.16 -61.11 53.97
C PRO A 186 -45.13 -60.81 52.88
N SER A 187 -44.27 -61.78 52.57
CA SER A 187 -43.23 -61.66 51.54
C SER A 187 -43.82 -61.66 50.13
N LEU A 188 -44.86 -62.46 49.89
CA LEU A 188 -45.59 -62.43 48.60
C LEU A 188 -46.28 -61.10 48.37
N ARG A 189 -46.86 -60.47 49.40
CA ARG A 189 -47.42 -59.11 49.30
C ARG A 189 -46.36 -58.08 48.96
N GLN A 190 -45.16 -58.20 49.55
CA GLN A 190 -44.03 -57.31 49.23
C GLN A 190 -43.57 -57.48 47.77
N LEU A 191 -43.44 -58.72 47.29
CA LEU A 191 -43.08 -59.00 45.89
C LEU A 191 -44.16 -58.50 44.92
N ARG A 192 -45.45 -58.71 45.21
CA ARG A 192 -46.57 -58.20 44.41
C ARG A 192 -46.57 -56.66 44.36
N ALA A 193 -46.31 -56.00 45.49
CA ALA A 193 -46.16 -54.54 45.54
C ALA A 193 -44.96 -54.07 44.71
N GLY A 194 -43.85 -54.81 44.72
CA GLY A 194 -42.70 -54.55 43.85
C GLY A 194 -43.01 -54.71 42.37
N TYR A 195 -43.72 -55.77 41.99
CA TYR A 195 -44.14 -56.03 40.61
C TYR A 195 -45.10 -54.96 40.08
N THR A 196 -46.14 -54.63 40.86
CA THR A 196 -47.08 -53.55 40.51
C THR A 196 -46.39 -52.19 40.41
N GLY A 197 -45.42 -51.90 41.28
CA GLY A 197 -44.56 -50.72 41.19
C GLY A 197 -43.72 -50.68 39.90
N TYR A 198 -43.08 -51.80 39.53
CA TYR A 198 -42.34 -51.93 38.27
C TYR A 198 -43.24 -51.65 37.06
N LYS A 199 -44.43 -52.27 37.01
CA LYS A 199 -45.42 -52.08 35.94
C LYS A 199 -45.87 -50.64 35.81
N ALA A 200 -46.15 -49.98 36.93
CA ALA A 200 -46.50 -48.56 36.94
C ALA A 200 -45.35 -47.69 36.41
N GLN A 201 -44.11 -48.01 36.77
CA GLN A 201 -42.92 -47.28 36.30
C GLN A 201 -42.66 -47.50 34.80
N GLU A 202 -42.80 -48.73 34.30
CA GLU A 202 -42.65 -49.07 32.89
C GLU A 202 -43.71 -48.37 32.03
N GLN A 203 -44.98 -48.40 32.46
CA GLN A 203 -46.06 -47.71 31.77
C GLN A 203 -45.87 -46.19 31.81
N TYR A 204 -45.37 -45.65 32.92
CA TYR A 204 -45.01 -44.24 33.02
C TYR A 204 -43.87 -43.85 32.06
N ALA A 205 -42.82 -44.67 31.96
CA ALA A 205 -41.72 -44.45 31.02
C ALA A 205 -42.19 -44.55 29.55
N ALA A 206 -43.04 -45.51 29.21
CA ALA A 206 -43.63 -45.65 27.88
C ALA A 206 -44.49 -44.43 27.50
N ASN A 207 -45.27 -43.91 28.45
CA ASN A 207 -46.06 -42.68 28.26
C ASN A 207 -45.14 -41.47 28.04
N GLN A 208 -44.03 -41.35 28.79
CA GLN A 208 -43.05 -40.28 28.59
C GLN A 208 -42.42 -40.34 27.19
N GLN A 209 -42.02 -41.52 26.72
CA GLN A 209 -41.44 -41.69 25.39
C GLN A 209 -42.45 -41.32 24.30
N THR A 210 -43.69 -41.81 24.41
CA THR A 210 -44.78 -41.51 23.47
C THR A 210 -45.04 -40.00 23.37
N LEU A 211 -44.98 -39.29 24.50
CA LEU A 211 -45.09 -37.83 24.54
C LEU A 211 -43.95 -37.12 23.83
N GLN A 212 -42.71 -37.55 24.09
CA GLN A 212 -41.54 -36.97 23.46
C GLN A 212 -41.61 -37.12 21.94
N ASP A 213 -41.99 -38.30 21.46
CA ASP A 213 -42.15 -38.60 20.02
C ASP A 213 -43.27 -37.76 19.39
N ALA A 214 -44.40 -37.59 20.10
CA ALA A 214 -45.49 -36.73 19.65
C ALA A 214 -45.06 -35.26 19.55
N PHE A 215 -44.36 -34.73 20.56
CA PHE A 215 -43.87 -33.36 20.53
C PHE A 215 -42.83 -33.13 19.43
N LEU A 216 -41.93 -34.10 19.23
CA LEU A 216 -40.94 -34.04 18.15
C LEU A 216 -41.61 -34.08 16.78
N SER A 217 -42.64 -34.91 16.61
CA SER A 217 -43.45 -34.96 15.39
C SER A 217 -44.11 -33.62 15.10
N ILE A 218 -44.70 -32.97 16.11
CA ILE A 218 -45.32 -31.64 15.97
C ILE A 218 -44.29 -30.59 15.56
N ALA A 219 -43.12 -30.57 16.21
CA ALA A 219 -42.03 -29.66 15.86
C ALA A 219 -41.61 -29.84 14.39
N ARG A 220 -41.34 -31.08 13.97
CA ARG A 220 -40.88 -31.38 12.61
C ARG A 220 -41.94 -31.11 11.54
N ASN A 221 -43.19 -31.48 11.79
CA ASN A 221 -44.29 -31.22 10.86
C ASN A 221 -44.60 -29.72 10.76
N GLY A 222 -44.53 -28.98 11.88
CA GLY A 222 -44.69 -27.54 11.88
C GLY A 222 -43.58 -26.84 11.10
N ALA A 223 -42.32 -27.25 11.29
CA ALA A 223 -41.20 -26.75 10.50
C ALA A 223 -41.36 -27.04 9.00
N ALA A 224 -41.79 -28.26 8.63
CA ALA A 224 -42.06 -28.63 7.24
C ALA A 224 -43.23 -27.83 6.62
N ALA A 225 -44.20 -27.43 7.44
CA ALA A 225 -45.32 -26.57 7.03
C ALA A 225 -44.98 -25.07 7.03
N GLY A 226 -43.74 -24.69 7.38
CA GLY A 226 -43.30 -23.29 7.45
C GLY A 226 -43.85 -22.51 8.66
N ALA A 227 -44.35 -23.21 9.70
CA ALA A 227 -44.79 -22.57 10.93
C ALA A 227 -43.62 -21.89 11.64
N THR A 228 -43.87 -20.71 12.21
CA THR A 228 -42.87 -20.00 13.01
C THR A 228 -42.50 -20.80 14.27
N PRO A 229 -41.29 -20.62 14.84
CA PRO A 229 -40.90 -21.27 16.08
C PRO A 229 -41.90 -21.07 17.23
N GLU A 230 -42.52 -19.90 17.31
CA GLU A 230 -43.57 -19.59 18.28
C GLU A 230 -44.85 -20.40 18.04
N GLU A 231 -45.28 -20.54 16.78
CA GLU A 231 -46.44 -21.36 16.43
C GLU A 231 -46.20 -22.85 16.75
N GLN A 232 -45.00 -23.34 16.48
CA GLN A 232 -44.59 -24.71 16.82
C GLN A 232 -44.59 -24.94 18.34
N ALA A 233 -43.97 -24.04 19.11
CA ALA A 233 -43.98 -24.09 20.57
C ALA A 233 -45.41 -24.06 21.14
N LYS A 234 -46.27 -23.20 20.58
CA LYS A 234 -47.69 -23.10 20.95
C LYS A 234 -48.45 -24.39 20.65
N ALA A 235 -48.18 -25.04 19.51
CA ALA A 235 -48.78 -26.33 19.17
C ALA A 235 -48.36 -27.43 20.15
N ILE A 236 -47.08 -27.49 20.52
CA ILE A 236 -46.56 -28.43 21.54
C ILE A 236 -47.25 -28.19 22.89
N PHE A 237 -47.37 -26.93 23.34
CA PHE A 237 -48.06 -26.62 24.60
C PHE A 237 -49.57 -26.84 24.54
N ARG A 238 -50.19 -26.86 23.36
CA ARG A 238 -51.60 -27.24 23.21
C ARG A 238 -51.82 -28.71 23.56
N GLU A 239 -50.89 -29.57 23.18
CA GLU A 239 -50.95 -31.00 23.51
C GLU A 239 -50.79 -31.28 25.01
N PHE A 240 -50.18 -30.37 25.78
CA PHE A 240 -50.09 -30.53 27.24
C PHE A 240 -51.48 -30.74 27.87
N TYR A 241 -52.48 -30.05 27.32
CA TYR A 241 -53.86 -30.20 27.73
C TYR A 241 -54.43 -31.59 27.40
N GLY A 242 -54.28 -32.03 26.14
CA GLY A 242 -54.76 -33.34 25.68
C GLY A 242 -54.16 -34.47 26.51
N ASN A 243 -52.86 -34.36 26.79
CA ASN A 243 -52.10 -35.37 27.50
C ASN A 243 -52.41 -35.44 29.00
N LYS A 244 -52.68 -34.31 29.66
CA LYS A 244 -53.17 -34.34 31.06
C LYS A 244 -54.51 -35.07 31.16
N ARG A 245 -55.40 -34.85 30.19
CA ARG A 245 -56.74 -35.44 30.18
C ARG A 245 -56.74 -36.92 29.78
N LEU A 246 -55.92 -37.30 28.79
CA LEU A 246 -55.90 -38.66 28.23
C LEU A 246 -54.93 -39.60 28.95
N LEU A 247 -53.74 -39.11 29.32
CA LEU A 247 -52.65 -39.92 29.89
C LEU A 247 -52.47 -39.71 31.40
N GLY A 248 -53.22 -38.80 32.02
CA GLY A 248 -53.15 -38.53 33.46
C GLY A 248 -51.84 -37.90 33.93
N MET A 249 -50.97 -37.45 33.01
CA MET A 249 -49.66 -36.92 33.37
C MET A 249 -49.74 -35.50 33.93
N SER A 250 -48.96 -35.24 34.97
CA SER A 250 -48.85 -33.93 35.59
C SER A 250 -48.19 -32.91 34.64
N PHE A 251 -48.50 -31.62 34.80
CA PHE A 251 -47.85 -30.57 34.01
C PHE A 251 -46.34 -30.46 34.28
N GLN A 252 -45.88 -30.89 35.46
CA GLN A 252 -44.47 -30.95 35.81
C GLN A 252 -43.76 -32.01 34.95
N ASP A 253 -44.35 -33.20 34.81
CA ASP A 253 -43.75 -34.28 34.03
C ASP A 253 -43.78 -33.99 32.53
N GLN A 254 -44.85 -33.34 32.05
CA GLN A 254 -44.89 -32.83 30.68
C GLN A 254 -43.84 -31.73 30.45
N GLY A 255 -43.59 -30.89 31.47
CA GLY A 255 -42.49 -29.92 31.46
C GLY A 255 -41.12 -30.59 31.29
N LYS A 256 -40.86 -31.70 32.00
CA LYS A 256 -39.64 -32.50 31.82
C LYS A 256 -39.53 -33.06 30.40
N ALA A 257 -40.63 -33.59 29.85
CA ALA A 257 -40.66 -34.09 28.48
C ALA A 257 -40.37 -32.98 27.45
N ALA A 258 -40.91 -31.77 27.66
CA ALA A 258 -40.60 -30.61 26.82
C ALA A 258 -39.13 -30.15 26.93
N VAL A 259 -38.52 -30.24 28.11
CA VAL A 259 -37.08 -29.97 28.26
C VAL A 259 -36.23 -31.04 27.58
N GLN A 260 -36.62 -32.32 27.62
CA GLN A 260 -35.95 -33.38 26.86
C GLN A 260 -36.07 -33.15 25.35
N LEU A 261 -37.25 -32.77 24.86
CA LEU A 261 -37.42 -32.34 23.47
C LEU A 261 -36.51 -31.15 23.14
N ALA A 262 -36.48 -30.13 24.00
CA ALA A 262 -35.63 -28.96 23.81
C ALA A 262 -34.14 -29.33 23.76
N ALA A 263 -33.70 -30.30 24.57
CA ALA A 263 -32.34 -30.83 24.51
C ALA A 263 -32.07 -31.52 23.15
N THR A 264 -32.99 -32.35 22.64
CA THR A 264 -32.87 -32.95 21.31
C THR A 264 -32.80 -31.89 20.20
N LEU A 265 -33.69 -30.90 20.23
CA LEU A 265 -33.70 -29.78 19.27
C LEU A 265 -32.45 -28.90 19.40
N ALA A 266 -31.88 -28.81 20.60
CA ALA A 266 -30.62 -28.12 20.82
C ALA A 266 -29.46 -28.82 20.13
N GLU A 267 -29.38 -30.15 20.16
CA GLU A 267 -28.38 -30.92 19.38
C GLU A 267 -28.53 -30.69 17.87
N GLU A 268 -29.77 -30.49 17.39
CA GLU A 268 -30.05 -30.15 16.00
C GLU A 268 -29.67 -28.69 15.66
N GLY A 269 -29.40 -27.85 16.67
CA GLY A 269 -29.09 -26.42 16.51
C GLY A 269 -30.33 -25.54 16.28
N ASN A 270 -31.53 -26.03 16.61
CA ASN A 270 -32.79 -25.32 16.40
C ASN A 270 -33.04 -24.29 17.52
N TYR A 271 -32.16 -23.29 17.60
CA TYR A 271 -32.12 -22.31 18.69
C TYR A 271 -33.42 -21.52 18.85
N ASP A 272 -34.05 -21.11 17.76
CA ASP A 272 -35.23 -20.25 17.82
C ASP A 272 -36.42 -20.99 18.43
N LEU A 273 -36.63 -22.26 18.05
CA LEU A 273 -37.68 -23.10 18.65
C LEU A 273 -37.39 -23.43 20.11
N VAL A 274 -36.14 -23.77 20.45
CA VAL A 274 -35.74 -24.03 21.84
C VAL A 274 -35.95 -22.77 22.70
N THR A 275 -35.64 -21.59 22.16
CA THR A 275 -35.89 -20.32 22.85
C THR A 275 -37.38 -20.04 23.00
N ALA A 276 -38.18 -20.25 21.94
CA ALA A 276 -39.62 -20.11 22.00
C ALA A 276 -40.26 -21.03 23.06
N LEU A 277 -39.85 -22.31 23.12
CA LEU A 277 -40.25 -23.24 24.17
C LEU A 277 -39.85 -22.75 25.56
N ALA A 278 -38.66 -22.16 25.70
CA ALA A 278 -38.17 -21.68 27.00
C ALA A 278 -38.97 -20.49 27.51
N THR A 279 -39.29 -19.54 26.63
CA THR A 279 -39.77 -18.20 27.00
C THR A 279 -41.27 -17.98 26.81
N MET A 280 -41.97 -18.89 26.13
CA MET A 280 -43.41 -18.77 25.93
C MET A 280 -44.18 -19.10 27.23
N ASP A 281 -45.18 -18.29 27.54
CA ASP A 281 -46.05 -18.52 28.70
C ASP A 281 -46.95 -19.74 28.48
N ARG A 282 -46.90 -20.67 29.43
CA ARG A 282 -47.76 -21.86 29.43
C ARG A 282 -49.08 -21.56 30.15
N THR A 283 -50.16 -22.15 29.66
CA THR A 283 -51.48 -22.04 30.28
C THR A 283 -52.02 -23.44 30.60
N GLY A 284 -52.50 -23.63 31.83
CA GLY A 284 -53.13 -24.85 32.30
C GLY A 284 -54.54 -25.04 31.75
N ALA A 285 -55.08 -26.24 31.96
CA ALA A 285 -56.41 -26.67 31.51
C ALA A 285 -57.57 -25.83 32.08
N ASP A 286 -57.33 -25.22 33.22
CA ASP A 286 -58.20 -24.34 34.00
C ASP A 286 -57.99 -22.85 33.68
N GLY A 287 -57.13 -22.54 32.70
CA GLY A 287 -56.71 -21.16 32.40
C GLY A 287 -55.65 -20.63 33.36
N ALA A 288 -55.16 -21.42 34.32
CA ALA A 288 -54.11 -20.98 35.23
C ALA A 288 -52.80 -20.76 34.47
N LYS A 289 -52.13 -19.62 34.69
CA LYS A 289 -50.82 -19.35 34.09
C LYS A 289 -49.78 -20.23 34.78
N LEU A 290 -49.19 -21.16 34.02
CA LEU A 290 -48.10 -22.04 34.47
C LEU A 290 -46.72 -21.39 34.31
N GLY A 291 -46.67 -20.18 33.73
CA GLY A 291 -45.44 -19.45 33.47
C GLY A 291 -44.57 -20.11 32.40
N LYS A 292 -43.36 -19.59 32.25
CA LYS A 292 -42.37 -20.04 31.26
C LYS A 292 -41.65 -21.28 31.76
N LEU A 293 -41.15 -22.12 30.85
CA LEU A 293 -40.30 -23.25 31.25
C LEU A 293 -39.00 -22.77 31.90
N LEU A 294 -38.47 -21.62 31.46
CA LEU A 294 -37.23 -21.05 32.01
C LEU A 294 -37.38 -20.59 33.46
N ASP A 295 -38.57 -20.17 33.87
CA ASP A 295 -38.86 -19.66 35.22
C ASP A 295 -39.32 -20.78 36.17
N ASP A 296 -39.47 -22.00 35.66
CA ASP A 296 -39.90 -23.16 36.43
C ASP A 296 -38.76 -23.67 37.34
N ASN A 297 -39.04 -23.81 38.63
CA ASN A 297 -38.03 -24.18 39.62
C ASN A 297 -37.49 -25.61 39.48
N GLN A 298 -38.24 -26.51 38.82
CA GLN A 298 -37.82 -27.89 38.63
C GLN A 298 -37.07 -28.11 37.32
N VAL A 299 -37.43 -27.39 36.27
CA VAL A 299 -36.91 -27.65 34.91
C VAL A 299 -36.19 -26.46 34.26
N GLY A 300 -36.28 -25.25 34.83
CA GLY A 300 -35.71 -24.03 34.25
C GLY A 300 -34.19 -24.05 34.09
N GLY A 301 -33.47 -24.68 35.04
CA GLY A 301 -32.02 -24.85 34.93
C GLY A 301 -31.59 -25.71 33.75
N ASP A 302 -32.32 -26.80 33.47
CA ASP A 302 -32.03 -27.67 32.32
C ASP A 302 -32.51 -27.05 31.01
N MET A 303 -33.62 -26.29 31.04
CA MET A 303 -34.06 -25.51 29.89
C MET A 303 -33.04 -24.44 29.49
N ALA A 304 -32.44 -23.75 30.47
CA ALA A 304 -31.36 -22.78 30.23
C ALA A 304 -30.14 -23.44 29.57
N LYS A 305 -29.75 -24.65 30.02
CA LYS A 305 -28.68 -25.43 29.37
C LYS A 305 -29.03 -25.79 27.93
N ALA A 306 -30.27 -26.20 27.66
CA ALA A 306 -30.73 -26.50 26.30
C ALA A 306 -30.64 -25.27 25.38
N VAL A 307 -31.09 -24.09 25.85
CA VAL A 307 -30.99 -22.83 25.09
C VAL A 307 -29.53 -22.48 24.79
N LEU A 308 -28.64 -22.57 25.79
CA LEU A 308 -27.20 -22.29 25.59
C LEU A 308 -26.56 -23.28 24.62
N ARG A 309 -26.91 -24.56 24.70
CA ARG A 309 -26.41 -25.59 23.78
C ARG A 309 -26.90 -25.38 22.35
N ALA A 310 -28.18 -25.08 22.18
CA ALA A 310 -28.77 -24.80 20.88
C ALA A 310 -28.08 -23.58 20.22
N LYS A 311 -27.79 -22.54 21.02
CA LYS A 311 -27.04 -21.36 20.57
C LYS A 311 -25.65 -21.75 20.11
N ALA A 312 -24.91 -22.50 20.93
CA ALA A 312 -23.54 -22.92 20.60
C ALA A 312 -23.48 -23.74 19.30
N ILE A 313 -24.43 -24.67 19.09
CA ILE A 313 -24.48 -25.49 17.88
C ILE A 313 -24.90 -24.66 16.66
N ARG A 314 -25.90 -23.78 16.78
CA ARG A 314 -26.27 -22.85 15.69
C ARG A 314 -25.09 -21.97 15.29
N ASP A 315 -24.45 -21.36 16.28
CA ASP A 315 -23.30 -20.47 16.06
C ASP A 315 -22.14 -21.25 15.42
N GLY A 316 -21.88 -22.48 15.84
CA GLY A 316 -20.91 -23.39 15.22
C GLY A 316 -21.24 -23.73 13.76
N LYS A 317 -22.49 -24.12 13.46
CA LYS A 317 -22.95 -24.37 12.08
C LYS A 317 -22.84 -23.14 11.19
N ASN A 318 -23.17 -21.97 11.71
CA ASN A 318 -23.01 -20.71 10.99
C ASN A 318 -21.54 -20.43 10.69
N GLN A 319 -20.63 -20.68 11.66
CA GLN A 319 -19.20 -20.52 11.44
C GLN A 319 -18.66 -21.48 10.37
N GLU A 320 -19.00 -22.75 10.45
CA GLU A 320 -18.56 -23.78 9.50
C GLU A 320 -19.09 -23.51 8.08
N GLY A 321 -20.39 -23.21 7.96
CA GLY A 321 -21.01 -22.94 6.65
C GLY A 321 -20.62 -21.60 6.04
N GLY A 322 -20.02 -20.68 6.81
CA GLY A 322 -19.63 -19.35 6.34
C GLY A 322 -18.13 -19.09 6.31
N ILE A 323 -17.30 -20.13 6.28
CA ILE A 323 -15.83 -19.99 6.16
C ILE A 323 -15.45 -19.12 4.96
N ASP A 324 -16.00 -19.41 3.77
CA ASP A 324 -15.67 -18.65 2.54
C ASP A 324 -16.11 -17.19 2.63
N THR A 325 -17.29 -16.94 3.22
CA THR A 325 -17.78 -15.58 3.45
C THR A 325 -16.86 -14.83 4.41
N ARG A 326 -16.41 -15.47 5.51
CA ARG A 326 -15.47 -14.88 6.45
C ARG A 326 -14.12 -14.58 5.82
N GLN A 327 -13.59 -15.52 5.03
CA GLN A 327 -12.31 -15.34 4.35
C GLN A 327 -12.39 -14.21 3.33
N SER A 328 -13.46 -14.15 2.52
CA SER A 328 -13.69 -13.07 1.56
C SER A 328 -13.82 -11.70 2.25
N LEU A 329 -14.59 -11.61 3.34
CA LEU A 329 -14.67 -10.40 4.15
C LEU A 329 -13.31 -10.06 4.77
N PHE A 330 -12.55 -11.08 5.22
CA PHE A 330 -11.23 -10.88 5.78
C PHE A 330 -10.28 -10.24 4.77
N ASP A 331 -10.14 -10.83 3.59
CA ASP A 331 -9.26 -10.34 2.54
C ASP A 331 -9.68 -8.93 2.09
N LYS A 332 -10.98 -8.70 1.87
CA LYS A 332 -11.49 -7.41 1.41
C LYS A 332 -11.22 -6.27 2.41
N PHE A 333 -11.44 -6.51 3.71
CA PHE A 333 -11.25 -5.48 4.74
C PHE A 333 -9.78 -5.31 5.14
N THR A 334 -9.00 -6.38 5.20
CA THR A 334 -7.56 -6.28 5.52
C THR A 334 -6.76 -5.58 4.41
N GLN A 335 -7.21 -5.68 3.16
CA GLN A 335 -6.59 -5.00 2.01
C GLN A 335 -7.04 -3.55 1.84
N GLY A 336 -7.90 -3.01 2.71
CA GLY A 336 -8.42 -1.64 2.55
C GLY A 336 -9.38 -1.47 1.36
N GLN A 337 -9.94 -2.56 0.82
CA GLN A 337 -10.79 -2.53 -0.37
C GLN A 337 -12.27 -2.36 -0.05
N ALA A 338 -12.68 -2.56 1.21
CA ALA A 338 -14.07 -2.45 1.60
C ALA A 338 -14.51 -0.97 1.62
N ASN A 339 -15.68 -0.70 1.04
CA ASN A 339 -16.32 0.61 1.06
C ASN A 339 -17.35 0.72 2.19
N ASP A 340 -17.97 1.88 2.34
CA ASP A 340 -18.90 2.16 3.44
C ASP A 340 -20.17 1.27 3.35
N ALA A 341 -20.56 0.83 2.14
CA ALA A 341 -21.66 -0.11 1.95
C ALA A 341 -21.28 -1.53 2.40
N ASP A 342 -20.02 -1.95 2.19
CA ASP A 342 -19.49 -3.21 2.71
C ASP A 342 -19.43 -3.21 4.25
N GLU A 343 -19.06 -2.07 4.86
CA GLU A 343 -19.11 -1.91 6.32
C GLU A 343 -20.53 -2.10 6.86
N ALA A 344 -21.54 -1.52 6.18
CA ALA A 344 -22.94 -1.69 6.54
C ALA A 344 -23.41 -3.14 6.34
N ALA A 345 -23.02 -3.77 5.24
CA ALA A 345 -23.34 -5.17 4.95
C ALA A 345 -22.74 -6.12 6.00
N LEU A 346 -21.50 -5.88 6.46
CA LEU A 346 -20.88 -6.66 7.52
C LEU A 346 -21.64 -6.52 8.85
N ARG A 347 -22.08 -5.30 9.21
CA ARG A 347 -22.92 -5.09 10.41
C ARG A 347 -24.26 -5.79 10.30
N GLN A 348 -24.86 -5.80 9.12
CA GLN A 348 -26.12 -6.48 8.88
C GLN A 348 -25.93 -8.01 8.95
N LEU A 349 -24.82 -8.53 8.41
CA LEU A 349 -24.48 -9.96 8.49
C LEU A 349 -24.36 -10.46 9.94
N VAL A 350 -23.80 -9.66 10.85
CA VAL A 350 -23.73 -9.99 12.28
C VAL A 350 -25.13 -10.14 12.89
N LYS A 351 -26.10 -9.34 12.43
CA LYS A 351 -27.50 -9.42 12.88
C LYS A 351 -28.23 -10.60 12.27
N ASP A 352 -28.08 -10.79 10.96
CA ASP A 352 -28.81 -11.80 10.19
C ASP A 352 -28.30 -13.22 10.46
N LYS A 353 -27.00 -13.38 10.74
CA LYS A 353 -26.35 -14.68 11.01
C LYS A 353 -25.52 -14.63 12.30
N PRO A 354 -26.17 -14.64 13.48
CA PRO A 354 -25.46 -14.64 14.75
C PRO A 354 -24.48 -15.82 14.82
N GLY A 355 -23.30 -15.58 15.40
CA GLY A 355 -22.25 -16.59 15.54
C GLY A 355 -21.31 -16.70 14.33
N LEU A 356 -21.74 -16.35 13.12
CA LEU A 356 -20.88 -16.34 11.93
C LEU A 356 -19.67 -15.42 12.14
N VAL A 357 -19.92 -14.18 12.55
CA VAL A 357 -18.92 -13.20 12.93
C VAL A 357 -19.37 -12.47 14.19
N SER A 358 -18.47 -12.25 15.12
CA SER A 358 -18.77 -11.50 16.34
C SER A 358 -18.82 -10.00 16.04
N GLU A 359 -19.62 -9.25 16.79
CA GLU A 359 -19.67 -7.79 16.66
C GLU A 359 -18.30 -7.14 16.92
N GLY A 360 -17.54 -7.68 17.87
CA GLY A 360 -16.16 -7.25 18.15
C GLY A 360 -15.24 -7.47 16.94
N TRP A 361 -15.32 -8.63 16.29
CA TRP A 361 -14.56 -8.91 15.07
C TRP A 361 -14.96 -7.95 13.94
N ALA A 362 -16.26 -7.76 13.70
CA ALA A 362 -16.76 -6.86 12.66
C ALA A 362 -16.29 -5.41 12.87
N ASN A 363 -16.40 -4.89 14.09
CA ASN A 363 -15.91 -3.54 14.42
C ASN A 363 -14.39 -3.42 14.27
N GLY A 364 -13.63 -4.46 14.66
CA GLY A 364 -12.18 -4.53 14.46
C GLY A 364 -11.80 -4.46 12.98
N MET A 365 -12.47 -5.24 12.13
CA MET A 365 -12.24 -5.27 10.68
C MET A 365 -12.57 -3.94 10.01
N ILE A 366 -13.68 -3.30 10.40
CA ILE A 366 -14.05 -1.97 9.93
C ILE A 366 -12.96 -0.95 10.29
N SER A 367 -12.49 -0.96 11.54
CA SER A 367 -11.41 -0.05 11.97
C SER A 367 -10.11 -0.30 11.21
N GLN A 368 -9.74 -1.56 11.01
CA GLN A 368 -8.55 -1.95 10.25
C GLN A 368 -8.63 -1.48 8.80
N ASN A 369 -9.77 -1.71 8.13
CA ASN A 369 -10.01 -1.28 6.75
C ASN A 369 -9.89 0.25 6.60
N ARG A 370 -10.44 1.02 7.53
CA ARG A 370 -10.33 2.49 7.52
C ARG A 370 -8.88 2.95 7.66
N ASN A 371 -8.12 2.36 8.59
CA ASN A 371 -6.70 2.64 8.77
C ASN A 371 -5.89 2.30 7.51
N GLU A 372 -6.20 1.15 6.88
CA GLU A 372 -5.51 0.73 5.66
C GLU A 372 -5.83 1.63 4.47
N ARG A 373 -7.11 2.03 4.30
CA ARG A 373 -7.51 3.04 3.29
C ARG A 373 -6.79 4.36 3.49
N GLU A 374 -6.63 4.81 4.73
CA GLU A 374 -5.88 6.01 5.05
C GLU A 374 -4.40 5.87 4.70
N ARG A 375 -3.79 4.71 5.02
CA ARG A 375 -2.40 4.38 4.65
C ARG A 375 -2.20 4.38 3.14
N LEU A 376 -3.08 3.72 2.39
CA LEU A 376 -3.03 3.68 0.92
C LEU A 376 -3.20 5.08 0.31
N LYS A 377 -4.11 5.89 0.85
CA LYS A 377 -4.30 7.29 0.43
C LYS A 377 -3.07 8.14 0.70
N ALA A 378 -2.44 7.99 1.87
CA ALA A 378 -1.20 8.69 2.21
C ALA A 378 -0.04 8.27 1.30
N ALA A 379 0.08 6.97 1.00
CA ALA A 379 1.06 6.45 0.05
C ALA A 379 0.85 6.99 -1.36
N ALA A 380 -0.40 7.01 -1.86
CA ALA A 380 -0.74 7.59 -3.15
C ALA A 380 -0.47 9.10 -3.23
N GLN A 381 -0.74 9.85 -2.15
CA GLN A 381 -0.39 11.26 -2.06
C GLN A 381 1.12 11.49 -2.08
N LYS A 382 1.89 10.66 -1.39
CA LYS A 382 3.36 10.71 -1.39
C LYS A 382 3.93 10.40 -2.77
N ALA A 383 3.38 9.39 -3.47
CA ALA A 383 3.76 9.07 -4.85
C ALA A 383 3.46 10.24 -5.79
N ALA A 384 2.25 10.80 -5.74
CA ALA A 384 1.88 11.95 -6.57
C ALA A 384 2.73 13.20 -6.27
N ALA A 385 3.12 13.43 -5.01
CA ALA A 385 4.03 14.51 -4.64
C ALA A 385 5.43 14.28 -5.22
N LYS A 386 5.93 13.04 -5.20
CA LYS A 386 7.21 12.68 -5.80
C LYS A 386 7.20 12.89 -7.32
N ASP A 387 6.12 12.50 -7.99
CA ASP A 387 5.98 12.69 -9.44
C ASP A 387 5.93 14.19 -9.80
N ALA A 388 5.23 14.99 -8.99
CA ALA A 388 5.20 16.45 -9.17
C ALA A 388 6.58 17.09 -8.99
N LEU A 389 7.38 16.62 -8.01
CA LEU A 389 8.76 17.09 -7.80
C LEU A 389 9.67 16.68 -8.97
N ALA A 390 9.52 15.47 -9.50
CA ALA A 390 10.28 15.03 -10.67
C ALA A 390 10.02 15.92 -11.89
N VAL A 391 8.75 16.26 -12.16
CA VAL A 391 8.39 17.19 -13.25
C VAL A 391 8.94 18.59 -12.99
N GLN A 392 8.95 19.06 -11.74
CA GLN A 392 9.56 20.35 -11.40
C GLN A 392 11.08 20.35 -11.64
N PHE A 393 11.77 19.29 -11.25
CA PHE A 393 13.20 19.11 -11.50
C PHE A 393 13.50 19.11 -13.00
N GLU A 394 12.78 18.34 -13.81
CA GLU A 394 12.97 18.29 -15.27
C GLU A 394 12.77 19.67 -15.92
N ASN A 395 11.76 20.42 -15.48
CA ASN A 395 11.51 21.77 -15.97
C ASN A 395 12.63 22.76 -15.57
N GLN A 396 13.11 22.69 -14.34
CA GLN A 396 14.24 23.51 -13.88
C GLN A 396 15.53 23.14 -14.62
N GLU A 397 15.75 21.86 -14.88
CA GLU A 397 16.90 21.37 -15.62
C GLU A 397 16.87 21.86 -17.07
N ALA A 398 15.73 21.76 -17.74
CA ALA A 398 15.54 22.29 -19.09
C ALA A 398 15.71 23.81 -19.15
N ALA A 399 15.21 24.54 -18.15
CA ALA A 399 15.39 25.99 -18.04
C ALA A 399 16.88 26.35 -17.88
N LEU A 400 17.62 25.67 -16.99
CA LEU A 400 19.05 25.89 -16.83
C LEU A 400 19.84 25.65 -18.12
N THR A 401 19.54 24.56 -18.83
CA THR A 401 20.19 24.25 -20.11
C THR A 401 19.88 25.32 -21.16
N ASN A 402 18.63 25.78 -21.26
CA ASN A 402 18.25 26.84 -22.19
C ASN A 402 18.90 28.19 -21.84
N ASP A 403 18.85 28.61 -20.57
CA ASP A 403 19.52 29.81 -20.05
C ASP A 403 21.02 29.77 -20.39
N GLY A 404 21.68 28.63 -20.13
CA GLY A 404 23.10 28.44 -20.41
C GLY A 404 23.43 28.52 -21.90
N ILE A 405 22.64 27.88 -22.77
CA ILE A 405 22.81 27.94 -24.23
C ILE A 405 22.60 29.37 -24.75
N GLU A 406 21.62 30.11 -24.23
CA GLU A 406 21.36 31.49 -24.61
C GLU A 406 22.48 32.44 -24.15
N ALA A 407 22.95 32.26 -22.91
CA ALA A 407 24.11 32.99 -22.39
C ALA A 407 25.36 32.73 -23.25
N MET A 408 25.62 31.49 -23.64
CA MET A 408 26.69 31.16 -24.58
C MET A 408 26.51 31.91 -25.91
N LYS A 409 25.35 31.80 -26.57
CA LYS A 409 25.13 32.46 -27.87
C LYS A 409 25.27 33.98 -27.81
N SER A 410 24.93 34.60 -26.69
CA SER A 410 24.96 36.05 -26.49
C SER A 410 26.29 36.58 -25.97
N GLY A 411 27.29 35.73 -25.70
CA GLY A 411 28.57 36.16 -25.13
C GLY A 411 28.51 36.50 -23.64
N LYS A 412 27.49 36.00 -22.93
CA LYS A 412 27.14 36.32 -21.54
C LYS A 412 27.42 35.17 -20.56
N LEU A 413 28.32 34.25 -20.91
CA LEU A 413 28.63 33.12 -20.03
C LEU A 413 29.06 33.56 -18.62
N PHE A 414 29.83 34.64 -18.51
CA PHE A 414 30.32 35.16 -17.23
C PHE A 414 29.28 35.90 -16.40
N SER A 415 28.11 36.25 -16.97
CA SER A 415 27.02 36.86 -16.20
C SER A 415 26.09 35.82 -15.54
N LEU A 416 26.34 34.53 -15.77
CA LEU A 416 25.57 33.46 -15.13
C LEU A 416 25.98 33.33 -13.66
N GLY A 417 25.15 33.82 -12.75
CA GLY A 417 25.32 33.62 -11.31
C GLY A 417 24.98 32.20 -10.83
N PRO A 418 25.19 31.90 -9.53
CA PRO A 418 24.77 30.64 -8.93
C PRO A 418 23.25 30.44 -9.06
N LYS A 419 22.82 29.18 -9.23
CA LYS A 419 21.41 28.83 -9.43
C LYS A 419 20.98 27.81 -8.38
N VAL A 420 19.81 28.03 -7.78
CA VAL A 420 19.18 27.06 -6.86
C VAL A 420 18.22 26.20 -7.66
N VAL A 421 18.43 24.89 -7.63
CA VAL A 421 17.53 23.89 -8.22
C VAL A 421 17.08 22.90 -7.16
N ILE A 422 15.89 22.36 -7.33
CA ILE A 422 15.34 21.30 -6.49
C ILE A 422 15.94 19.98 -7.00
N ASP A 423 16.57 19.18 -6.15
CA ASP A 423 17.07 17.86 -6.52
C ASP A 423 15.92 16.84 -6.71
N LYS A 424 16.24 15.60 -7.12
CA LYS A 424 15.24 14.54 -7.36
C LYS A 424 14.53 14.11 -6.07
N GLU A 425 15.09 14.47 -4.92
CA GLU A 425 14.62 14.19 -3.58
C GLU A 425 13.75 15.35 -3.02
N GLY A 426 13.70 16.49 -3.71
CA GLY A 426 12.94 17.67 -3.33
C GLY A 426 13.71 18.71 -2.50
N ASN A 427 15.02 18.54 -2.29
CA ASN A 427 15.85 19.49 -1.55
C ASN A 427 16.43 20.56 -2.48
N GLU A 428 16.59 21.76 -1.97
CA GLU A 428 17.27 22.83 -2.68
C GLU A 428 18.78 22.57 -2.74
N LYS A 429 19.32 22.45 -3.95
CA LYS A 429 20.74 22.38 -4.26
C LYS A 429 21.17 23.63 -4.99
N THR A 430 22.15 24.33 -4.42
CA THR A 430 22.81 25.46 -5.11
C THR A 430 23.90 24.92 -6.01
N ILE A 431 23.81 25.21 -7.31
CA ILE A 431 24.88 24.99 -8.28
C ILE A 431 25.74 26.25 -8.28
N LEU A 432 27.06 26.08 -8.07
CA LEU A 432 28.01 27.18 -8.06
C LEU A 432 28.18 27.79 -9.45
N GLU A 433 28.64 29.05 -9.49
CA GLU A 433 28.81 29.82 -10.72
C GLU A 433 29.69 29.10 -11.76
N ASP A 434 30.84 28.56 -11.34
CA ASP A 434 31.75 27.80 -12.21
C ASP A 434 31.10 26.56 -12.81
N ASP A 435 30.29 25.85 -12.02
CA ASP A 435 29.59 24.65 -12.46
C ASP A 435 28.47 24.99 -13.47
N VAL A 436 27.74 26.09 -13.24
CA VAL A 436 26.73 26.59 -14.18
C VAL A 436 27.38 26.97 -15.52
N ARG A 437 28.52 27.67 -15.47
CA ARG A 437 29.27 28.05 -16.67
C ARG A 437 29.80 26.84 -17.43
N GLN A 438 30.44 25.91 -16.73
CA GLN A 438 30.96 24.69 -17.36
C GLN A 438 29.84 23.86 -17.98
N ARG A 439 28.70 23.75 -17.30
CA ARG A 439 27.49 23.10 -17.83
C ARG A 439 26.98 23.79 -19.08
N ALA A 440 26.88 25.11 -19.09
CA ALA A 440 26.43 25.88 -20.26
C ALA A 440 27.31 25.65 -21.50
N VAL A 441 28.64 25.58 -21.31
CA VAL A 441 29.60 25.25 -22.39
C VAL A 441 29.37 23.82 -22.92
N ASP A 442 29.21 22.85 -22.02
CA ASP A 442 29.00 21.44 -22.38
C ASP A 442 27.64 21.24 -23.08
N ASP A 443 26.57 21.83 -22.55
CA ASP A 443 25.21 21.80 -23.13
C ASP A 443 25.17 22.46 -24.52
N TYR A 444 25.86 23.59 -24.68
CA TYR A 444 26.00 24.26 -25.98
C TYR A 444 26.78 23.38 -26.97
N ALA A 445 27.85 22.71 -26.55
CA ALA A 445 28.62 21.81 -27.42
C ALA A 445 27.77 20.63 -27.92
N VAL A 446 26.94 20.03 -27.04
CA VAL A 446 25.98 18.97 -27.42
C VAL A 446 24.96 19.50 -28.43
N ARG A 447 24.37 20.67 -28.16
CA ARG A 447 23.42 21.31 -29.08
C ARG A 447 24.05 21.63 -30.43
N SER A 448 25.27 22.15 -30.42
CA SER A 448 26.05 22.44 -31.62
C SER A 448 26.27 21.19 -32.48
N ALA A 449 26.68 20.07 -31.86
CA ALA A 449 26.91 18.81 -32.55
C ALA A 449 25.60 18.26 -33.16
N ALA A 450 24.47 18.40 -32.46
CA ALA A 450 23.16 18.03 -32.99
C ALA A 450 22.80 18.86 -34.24
N VAL A 451 23.01 20.18 -34.20
CA VAL A 451 22.75 21.06 -35.35
C VAL A 451 23.69 20.75 -36.52
N ALA A 452 24.96 20.44 -36.26
CA ALA A 452 25.91 20.03 -37.29
C ALA A 452 25.46 18.74 -37.99
N LYS A 453 24.98 17.75 -37.22
CA LYS A 453 24.42 16.50 -37.76
C LYS A 453 23.15 16.75 -38.58
N GLU A 454 22.25 17.60 -38.08
CA GLU A 454 20.99 17.95 -38.76
C GLU A 454 21.25 18.64 -40.12
N LYS A 455 22.26 19.51 -40.17
CA LYS A 455 22.61 20.28 -41.38
C LYS A 455 23.63 19.59 -42.28
N GLY A 456 24.21 18.47 -41.85
CA GLY A 456 25.30 17.80 -42.57
C GLY A 456 26.57 18.65 -42.66
N GLU A 457 26.85 19.49 -41.64
CA GLU A 457 28.03 20.34 -41.61
C GLU A 457 29.31 19.51 -41.46
N THR A 458 30.37 19.87 -42.17
CA THR A 458 31.71 19.32 -41.91
C THR A 458 32.23 19.79 -40.56
N ARG A 459 33.30 19.17 -40.06
CA ARG A 459 33.95 19.58 -38.82
C ARG A 459 34.41 21.04 -38.88
N GLU A 460 35.02 21.44 -39.98
CA GLU A 460 35.53 22.80 -40.21
C GLU A 460 34.38 23.81 -40.24
N GLN A 461 33.27 23.48 -40.91
CA GLN A 461 32.07 24.31 -40.94
C GLN A 461 31.47 24.48 -39.55
N THR A 462 31.41 23.40 -38.77
CA THR A 462 30.92 23.42 -37.38
C THR A 462 31.81 24.32 -36.51
N ILE A 463 33.14 24.19 -36.64
CA ILE A 463 34.09 25.02 -35.89
C ILE A 463 33.92 26.49 -36.29
N LEU A 464 33.86 26.81 -37.58
CA LEU A 464 33.70 28.19 -38.06
C LEU A 464 32.40 28.84 -37.57
N ARG A 465 31.30 28.08 -37.51
CA ARG A 465 30.01 28.52 -36.98
C ARG A 465 30.07 28.83 -35.48
N ASP A 466 30.70 27.94 -34.70
CA ASP A 466 30.73 28.06 -33.25
C ASP A 466 31.86 28.98 -32.74
N LEU A 467 32.89 29.19 -33.55
CA LEU A 467 34.05 30.01 -33.20
C LEU A 467 33.71 31.43 -32.72
N PRO A 468 32.86 32.22 -33.38
CA PRO A 468 32.48 33.53 -32.84
C PRO A 468 31.80 33.43 -31.47
N ILE A 469 31.07 32.35 -31.20
CA ILE A 469 30.36 32.13 -29.93
C ILE A 469 31.36 31.78 -28.82
N TYR A 470 32.25 30.82 -29.02
CA TYR A 470 33.30 30.51 -28.03
C TYR A 470 34.28 31.65 -27.84
N ALA A 471 34.58 32.43 -28.89
CA ALA A 471 35.45 33.59 -28.79
C ALA A 471 34.81 34.72 -27.98
N ALA A 472 33.51 34.98 -28.17
CA ALA A 472 32.79 35.98 -27.38
C ALA A 472 32.77 35.64 -25.88
N ASN A 473 32.75 34.35 -25.54
CA ASN A 473 32.77 33.88 -24.15
C ASN A 473 34.17 33.54 -23.64
N GLY A 474 35.23 33.63 -24.43
CA GLY A 474 36.60 33.32 -24.01
C GLY A 474 36.79 31.93 -23.39
N VAL A 475 35.91 30.96 -23.66
CA VAL A 475 35.99 29.59 -23.14
C VAL A 475 35.89 28.61 -24.30
N PRO A 476 36.97 27.92 -24.69
CA PRO A 476 36.91 26.93 -25.75
C PRO A 476 36.23 25.63 -25.27
N PRO A 477 35.58 24.86 -26.17
CA PRO A 477 35.01 23.58 -25.80
C PRO A 477 36.11 22.55 -25.50
N LYS A 478 35.83 21.63 -24.58
CA LYS A 478 36.75 20.55 -24.18
C LYS A 478 37.23 19.69 -25.37
N SER A 479 36.40 19.53 -26.39
CA SER A 479 36.74 18.77 -27.60
C SER A 479 37.88 19.41 -28.40
N TRP A 480 37.97 20.75 -28.43
CA TRP A 480 39.05 21.47 -29.10
C TRP A 480 40.34 21.32 -28.30
N ARG A 481 40.30 21.50 -26.97
CA ARG A 481 41.45 21.29 -26.09
C ARG A 481 42.00 19.87 -26.25
N SER A 482 41.12 18.87 -26.17
CA SER A 482 41.49 17.47 -26.32
C SER A 482 42.09 17.15 -27.71
N THR A 483 41.56 17.76 -28.78
CA THR A 483 42.14 17.61 -30.12
C THR A 483 43.56 18.17 -30.16
N MET A 484 43.73 19.41 -29.68
CA MET A 484 45.02 20.11 -29.68
C MET A 484 46.07 19.37 -28.83
N GLU A 485 45.71 18.97 -27.62
CA GLU A 485 46.60 18.22 -26.72
C GLU A 485 47.00 16.87 -27.31
N ARG A 486 46.06 16.11 -27.87
CA ARG A 486 46.38 14.83 -28.53
C ARG A 486 47.31 15.04 -29.72
N GLY A 487 47.08 16.08 -30.52
CA GLY A 487 47.91 16.37 -31.68
C GLY A 487 49.34 16.72 -31.32
N VAL A 488 49.56 17.55 -30.28
CA VAL A 488 50.91 17.88 -29.81
C VAL A 488 51.57 16.69 -29.12
N ASN A 489 50.83 15.95 -28.29
CA ASN A 489 51.40 14.79 -27.59
C ASN A 489 51.72 13.63 -28.55
N ALA A 490 51.03 13.54 -29.70
CA ALA A 490 51.33 12.59 -30.75
C ALA A 490 52.63 12.91 -31.52
N LEU A 491 53.13 14.15 -31.44
CA LEU A 491 54.40 14.60 -32.03
C LEU A 491 55.65 14.13 -31.23
N SER A 492 55.62 12.94 -30.65
CA SER A 492 56.79 12.38 -29.96
C SER A 492 57.91 12.02 -30.96
N THR A 493 59.17 12.23 -30.57
CA THR A 493 60.37 11.94 -31.41
C THR A 493 60.34 10.53 -32.05
N PRO A 494 59.91 9.45 -31.36
CA PRO A 494 59.81 8.13 -31.98
C PRO A 494 58.73 8.00 -33.07
N ALA A 495 57.63 8.76 -32.97
CA ALA A 495 56.57 8.76 -33.98
C ALA A 495 57.01 9.47 -35.27
N VAL A 496 57.83 10.52 -35.13
CA VAL A 496 58.41 11.30 -36.23
C VAL A 496 59.47 10.51 -37.01
N LEU A 497 60.25 9.66 -36.34
CA LEU A 497 61.26 8.80 -36.99
C LEU A 497 60.67 7.75 -37.95
N GLY A 498 59.38 7.45 -37.85
CA GLY A 498 58.65 6.57 -38.77
C GLY A 498 58.27 7.20 -40.11
N GLY A 499 58.48 8.50 -40.29
CA GLY A 499 58.25 9.23 -41.55
C GLY A 499 56.80 9.66 -41.84
N GLU A 500 55.81 9.16 -41.11
CA GLU A 500 54.40 9.55 -41.24
C GLU A 500 53.92 10.33 -40.00
N ILE A 501 53.28 11.47 -40.22
CA ILE A 501 52.70 12.27 -39.13
C ILE A 501 51.38 11.63 -38.67
N PRO A 502 51.17 11.46 -37.35
CA PRO A 502 49.89 10.98 -36.84
C PRO A 502 48.72 11.86 -37.29
N GLN A 503 47.62 11.24 -37.72
CA GLN A 503 46.42 11.95 -38.17
C GLN A 503 45.90 12.96 -37.13
N GLN A 504 46.05 12.65 -35.84
CA GLN A 504 45.65 13.52 -34.73
C GLN A 504 46.43 14.84 -34.73
N THR A 505 47.71 14.82 -35.13
CA THR A 505 48.53 16.02 -35.27
C THR A 505 48.06 16.86 -36.45
N VAL A 506 47.77 16.23 -37.60
CA VAL A 506 47.26 16.95 -38.78
C VAL A 506 45.93 17.65 -38.45
N GLU A 507 45.02 16.96 -37.75
CA GLU A 507 43.76 17.54 -37.30
C GLU A 507 43.94 18.69 -36.31
N ALA A 508 44.84 18.55 -35.34
CA ALA A 508 45.15 19.60 -34.38
C ALA A 508 45.79 20.82 -35.07
N TYR A 509 46.68 20.59 -36.02
CA TYR A 509 47.33 21.65 -36.78
C TYR A 509 46.34 22.38 -37.71
N SER A 510 45.40 21.66 -38.33
CA SER A 510 44.29 22.27 -39.08
C SER A 510 43.41 23.13 -38.17
N LEU A 511 43.02 22.62 -36.99
CA LEU A 511 42.29 23.39 -35.99
C LEU A 511 43.08 24.61 -35.53
N PHE A 512 44.39 24.47 -35.31
CA PHE A 512 45.28 25.57 -34.95
C PHE A 512 45.25 26.67 -36.01
N LYS A 513 45.44 26.35 -37.29
CA LYS A 513 45.39 27.32 -38.39
C LYS A 513 44.02 28.02 -38.44
N LEU A 514 42.94 27.26 -38.33
CA LEU A 514 41.58 27.78 -38.35
C LEU A 514 41.34 28.79 -37.22
N LEU A 515 41.73 28.45 -35.99
CA LEU A 515 41.63 29.33 -34.82
C LEU A 515 42.57 30.52 -34.93
N ARG A 516 43.77 30.34 -35.48
CA ARG A 516 44.77 31.39 -35.65
C ARG A 516 44.31 32.48 -36.60
N THR A 517 43.70 32.09 -37.73
CA THR A 517 43.17 32.99 -38.77
C THR A 517 41.95 33.76 -38.28
N ASN A 518 41.07 33.12 -37.53
CA ASN A 518 39.79 33.72 -37.18
C ASN A 518 39.77 34.36 -35.78
N LYS A 519 40.34 33.71 -34.76
CA LYS A 519 40.31 34.14 -33.34
C LYS A 519 41.51 33.63 -32.53
N SER A 520 42.69 34.24 -32.74
CA SER A 520 43.95 33.77 -32.13
C SER A 520 44.02 33.81 -30.59
N GLN A 521 43.10 34.51 -29.92
CA GLN A 521 43.03 34.59 -28.46
C GLN A 521 42.68 33.24 -27.81
N LEU A 522 41.81 32.43 -28.43
CA LEU A 522 41.38 31.14 -27.88
C LEU A 522 42.51 30.09 -27.82
N LEU A 523 43.56 30.25 -28.62
CA LEU A 523 44.67 29.30 -28.68
C LEU A 523 45.43 29.18 -27.34
N ARG A 524 45.41 30.24 -26.53
CA ARG A 524 46.08 30.25 -25.21
C ARG A 524 45.40 29.34 -24.20
N ASP A 525 44.08 29.40 -24.16
CA ASP A 525 43.28 28.59 -23.23
C ASP A 525 43.21 27.12 -23.67
N LEU A 526 43.62 26.83 -24.91
CA LEU A 526 43.65 25.49 -25.49
C LEU A 526 44.97 24.75 -25.27
N LEU A 527 46.11 25.45 -25.27
CA LEU A 527 47.43 24.86 -25.14
C LEU A 527 48.38 25.72 -24.31
N PRO A 528 49.23 25.10 -23.48
CA PRO A 528 50.43 25.75 -22.94
C PRO A 528 51.29 26.38 -24.04
N LYS A 529 52.00 27.47 -23.69
CA LYS A 529 52.77 28.29 -24.65
C LYS A 529 53.78 27.49 -25.47
N ASP A 530 54.56 26.64 -24.81
CA ASP A 530 55.55 25.74 -25.42
C ASP A 530 54.92 24.82 -26.50
N LYS A 531 53.71 24.32 -26.25
CA LYS A 531 52.98 23.48 -27.18
C LYS A 531 52.36 24.25 -28.33
N ALA A 532 51.87 25.47 -28.07
CA ALA A 532 51.37 26.36 -29.10
C ALA A 532 52.48 26.83 -30.05
N ASP A 533 53.70 27.03 -29.52
CA ASP A 533 54.85 27.46 -30.30
C ASP A 533 55.27 26.41 -31.35
N VAL A 534 55.08 25.11 -31.11
CA VAL A 534 55.30 24.04 -32.11
C VAL A 534 54.41 24.25 -33.33
N PHE A 535 53.11 24.45 -33.14
CA PHE A 535 52.21 24.68 -34.27
C PHE A 535 52.43 26.03 -34.95
N GLU A 536 52.86 27.06 -34.20
CA GLU A 536 53.22 28.34 -34.80
C GLU A 536 54.50 28.23 -35.65
N THR A 537 55.49 27.45 -35.21
CA THR A 537 56.68 27.12 -36.03
C THR A 537 56.27 26.40 -37.31
N ALA A 538 55.43 25.37 -37.20
CA ALA A 538 54.95 24.64 -38.36
C ALA A 538 54.21 25.55 -39.35
N ARG A 539 53.38 26.48 -38.86
CA ARG A 539 52.70 27.47 -39.71
C ARG A 539 53.67 28.36 -40.45
N ILE A 540 54.68 28.90 -39.76
CA ILE A 540 55.68 29.76 -40.39
C ILE A 540 56.47 28.98 -41.45
N SER A 541 56.88 27.75 -41.15
CA SER A 541 57.60 26.90 -42.12
C SER A 541 56.71 26.55 -43.34
N GLU A 542 55.42 26.31 -43.15
CA GLU A 542 54.48 26.06 -44.26
C GLU A 542 54.24 27.32 -45.11
N GLU A 543 53.77 28.41 -44.49
CA GLU A 543 53.27 29.60 -45.19
C GLU A 543 54.40 30.47 -45.75
N GLU A 544 55.55 30.55 -45.07
CA GLU A 544 56.63 31.50 -45.41
C GLU A 544 57.82 30.81 -46.07
N LEU A 545 58.17 29.59 -45.64
CA LEU A 545 59.27 28.82 -46.23
C LEU A 545 58.78 27.89 -47.36
N GLY A 546 57.47 27.89 -47.64
CA GLY A 546 56.85 27.07 -48.68
C GLY A 546 56.99 25.57 -48.43
N MET A 547 57.18 25.16 -47.18
CA MET A 547 57.28 23.75 -46.84
C MET A 547 55.91 23.08 -46.95
N ASP A 548 55.90 21.81 -47.37
CA ASP A 548 54.70 20.98 -47.26
C ASP A 548 54.25 20.92 -45.78
N PRO A 549 52.93 20.93 -45.47
CA PRO A 549 52.43 20.91 -44.08
C PRO A 549 53.04 19.80 -43.22
N THR A 550 53.33 18.65 -43.82
CA THR A 550 53.97 17.53 -43.14
C THR A 550 55.41 17.85 -42.81
N LYS A 551 56.18 18.35 -43.78
CA LYS A 551 57.58 18.75 -43.56
C LYS A 551 57.68 19.88 -42.53
N ALA A 552 56.74 20.81 -42.56
CA ALA A 552 56.69 21.94 -41.63
C ALA A 552 56.43 21.50 -40.18
N LEU A 553 55.56 20.51 -39.97
CA LEU A 553 55.32 19.91 -38.65
C LEU A 553 56.53 19.11 -38.14
N LEU A 554 57.23 18.37 -39.01
CA LEU A 554 58.45 17.65 -38.64
C LEU A 554 59.58 18.62 -38.26
N ASP A 555 59.79 19.65 -39.08
CA ASP A 555 60.75 20.73 -38.82
C ASP A 555 60.45 21.44 -37.48
N ALA A 556 59.17 21.70 -37.19
CA ALA A 556 58.77 22.29 -35.92
C ALA A 556 59.07 21.41 -34.70
N VAL A 557 58.98 20.08 -34.83
CA VAL A 557 59.33 19.15 -33.75
C VAL A 557 60.83 19.08 -33.56
N ASP A 558 61.60 19.01 -34.65
CA ASP A 558 63.06 18.95 -34.60
C ASP A 558 63.63 20.23 -33.95
N GLN A 559 63.10 21.40 -34.30
CA GLN A 559 63.48 22.68 -33.70
C GLN A 559 63.10 22.79 -32.21
N ASN A 560 62.01 22.15 -31.79
CA ASN A 560 61.59 22.17 -30.39
C ASN A 560 62.28 21.10 -29.52
N ALA A 561 62.74 20.01 -30.14
CA ALA A 561 63.46 18.92 -29.46
C ALA A 561 64.91 19.30 -29.14
N ASP A 562 65.55 20.14 -29.97
CA ASP A 562 66.89 20.67 -29.72
C ASP A 562 66.90 22.21 -29.79
N PRO A 563 66.37 22.92 -28.77
CA PRO A 563 66.37 24.38 -28.73
C PRO A 563 67.79 24.98 -28.62
N ALA A 564 68.80 24.17 -28.30
CA ALA A 564 70.22 24.54 -28.27
C ALA A 564 70.97 24.17 -29.56
N GLY A 565 70.31 23.47 -30.48
CA GLY A 565 70.83 23.10 -31.80
C GLY A 565 71.23 24.37 -32.54
N ARG A 566 72.51 24.44 -32.93
CA ARG A 566 73.14 25.67 -33.44
C ARG A 566 72.23 26.34 -34.48
N PRO A 567 71.83 27.62 -34.29
CA PRO A 567 71.09 28.33 -35.32
C PRO A 567 71.92 28.27 -36.61
N ASN A 568 71.27 27.82 -37.69
CA ASN A 568 71.83 27.84 -39.04
C ASN A 568 72.59 29.16 -39.25
N PRO A 569 73.81 29.18 -39.82
CA PRO A 569 74.55 30.43 -40.07
C PRO A 569 73.70 31.57 -40.66
N ALA A 570 72.72 31.25 -41.51
CA ALA A 570 71.75 32.21 -42.05
C ALA A 570 70.81 32.82 -40.99
N ALA A 571 70.40 32.04 -39.99
CA ALA A 571 69.61 32.50 -38.84
C ALA A 571 70.45 33.42 -37.92
N GLN A 572 71.75 33.18 -37.76
CA GLN A 572 72.63 34.07 -36.99
C GLN A 572 72.81 35.45 -37.65
N VAL A 573 72.94 35.49 -38.97
CA VAL A 573 72.98 36.74 -39.74
C VAL A 573 71.67 37.50 -39.61
N SER A 574 70.54 36.81 -39.81
CA SER A 574 69.21 37.42 -39.69
C SER A 574 68.94 37.95 -38.28
N LEU A 575 69.35 37.22 -37.22
CA LEU A 575 69.29 37.68 -35.83
C LEU A 575 70.09 38.97 -35.59
N ALA A 576 71.30 39.04 -36.13
CA ALA A 576 72.16 40.23 -36.02
C ALA A 576 71.57 41.43 -36.78
N GLU A 577 70.96 41.19 -37.94
CA GLU A 577 70.27 42.21 -38.73
C GLU A 577 68.99 42.72 -38.07
N VAL A 578 68.20 41.83 -37.44
CA VAL A 578 67.02 42.22 -36.63
C VAL A 578 67.43 43.13 -35.47
N ARG A 579 68.49 42.75 -34.73
CA ARG A 579 69.02 43.58 -33.64
C ARG A 579 69.53 44.92 -34.14
N LYS A 580 70.30 44.92 -35.23
CA LYS A 580 70.79 46.14 -35.87
C LYS A 580 69.64 47.05 -36.30
N ALA A 581 68.58 46.52 -36.90
CA ALA A 581 67.41 47.31 -37.30
C ALA A 581 66.66 47.92 -36.09
N ALA A 582 66.64 47.22 -34.95
CA ALA A 582 66.08 47.75 -33.71
C ALA A 582 66.95 48.89 -33.15
N ASP A 583 68.27 48.68 -33.09
CA ASP A 583 69.24 49.62 -32.52
C ASP A 583 69.38 50.91 -33.35
N THR A 584 69.25 50.83 -34.68
CA THR A 584 69.32 51.99 -35.59
C THR A 584 68.00 52.75 -35.73
N GLY A 585 66.92 52.26 -35.11
CA GLY A 585 65.56 52.80 -35.27
C GLY A 585 64.95 52.57 -36.67
N SER A 586 65.64 51.88 -37.59
CA SER A 586 65.11 51.61 -38.93
C SER A 586 63.95 50.60 -38.91
N MET A 587 63.86 49.77 -37.87
CA MET A 587 62.77 48.82 -37.67
C MET A 587 61.40 49.49 -37.55
N TRP A 588 61.30 50.64 -36.87
CA TRP A 588 60.01 51.34 -36.77
C TRP A 588 59.58 51.96 -38.10
N ASN A 589 60.54 52.54 -38.83
CA ASN A 589 60.29 53.14 -40.14
C ASN A 589 59.79 52.12 -41.18
N SER A 590 60.24 50.86 -41.11
CA SER A 590 59.80 49.80 -42.03
C SER A 590 58.41 49.26 -41.72
N ILE A 591 57.95 49.34 -40.46
CA ILE A 591 56.67 48.76 -40.01
C ILE A 591 55.55 49.78 -39.81
N LYS A 592 55.84 51.08 -39.91
CA LYS A 592 54.83 52.15 -39.74
C LYS A 592 53.60 51.94 -40.64
N GLY A 593 53.79 51.40 -41.85
CA GLY A 593 52.71 51.03 -42.76
C GLY A 593 51.83 49.90 -42.23
N VAL A 594 52.41 48.92 -41.52
CA VAL A 594 51.68 47.80 -40.90
C VAL A 594 50.71 48.31 -39.84
N PHE A 595 51.04 49.36 -39.10
CA PHE A 595 50.15 49.95 -38.08
C PHE A 595 49.22 51.06 -38.61
N GLY A 596 49.12 51.22 -39.93
CA GLY A 596 48.15 52.13 -40.56
C GLY A 596 48.68 53.51 -40.95
N GLY A 597 50.00 53.73 -41.00
CA GLY A 597 50.66 54.87 -41.65
C GLY A 597 50.50 56.26 -41.00
N GLY A 598 49.40 56.50 -40.26
CA GLY A 598 49.06 57.77 -39.61
C GLY A 598 48.79 57.64 -38.10
N VAL A 599 48.96 56.46 -37.51
CA VAL A 599 48.80 56.28 -36.06
C VAL A 599 50.12 56.63 -35.39
N GLU A 600 50.22 57.83 -34.81
CA GLU A 600 51.29 58.16 -33.86
C GLU A 600 51.13 57.25 -32.64
N SER A 601 51.98 56.23 -32.56
CA SER A 601 52.06 55.38 -31.39
C SER A 601 52.95 56.07 -30.38
N LEU A 602 52.47 56.41 -29.20
CA LEU A 602 53.33 57.06 -28.19
C LEU A 602 54.14 56.08 -27.34
N ASN A 603 53.97 54.77 -27.59
CA ASN A 603 54.79 53.70 -27.01
C ASN A 603 55.61 52.96 -28.08
N GLU A 604 56.16 53.66 -29.07
CA GLU A 604 56.98 53.06 -30.15
C GLU A 604 58.10 52.17 -29.59
N SER A 605 58.82 52.61 -28.55
CA SER A 605 59.90 51.83 -27.94
C SER A 605 59.44 50.49 -27.36
N VAL A 606 58.25 50.45 -26.75
CA VAL A 606 57.65 49.23 -26.19
C VAL A 606 57.25 48.28 -27.33
N LEU A 607 56.66 48.81 -28.40
CA LEU A 607 56.28 48.04 -29.58
C LEU A 607 57.49 47.51 -30.32
N VAL A 608 58.51 48.33 -30.57
CA VAL A 608 59.77 47.92 -31.20
C VAL A 608 60.42 46.82 -30.38
N GLY A 609 60.48 46.93 -29.05
CA GLY A 609 61.00 45.87 -28.20
C GLY A 609 60.17 44.57 -28.26
N ALA A 610 58.84 44.66 -28.38
CA ALA A 610 57.98 43.49 -28.54
C ALA A 610 58.14 42.82 -29.92
N ILE A 611 58.27 43.63 -30.97
CA ILE A 611 58.49 43.20 -32.35
C ILE A 611 59.86 42.58 -32.48
N GLN A 612 60.92 43.22 -31.97
CA GLN A 612 62.27 42.69 -31.96
C GLN A 612 62.33 41.31 -31.31
N ARG A 613 61.81 41.15 -30.09
CA ARG A 613 61.83 39.84 -29.40
C ARG A 613 61.16 38.74 -30.21
N ARG A 614 60.08 39.07 -30.94
CA ARG A 614 59.37 38.10 -31.80
C ARG A 614 60.10 37.88 -33.12
N ALA A 615 60.63 38.93 -33.73
CA ALA A 615 61.41 38.87 -34.96
C ALA A 615 62.69 38.06 -34.75
N GLU A 616 63.33 38.15 -33.59
CA GLU A 616 64.48 37.30 -33.24
C GLU A 616 64.09 35.82 -33.21
N VAL A 617 62.94 35.48 -32.62
CA VAL A 617 62.44 34.08 -32.61
C VAL A 617 62.15 33.60 -34.03
N ILE A 618 61.54 34.44 -34.87
CA ILE A 618 61.20 34.09 -36.27
C ILE A 618 62.47 33.97 -37.13
N ALA A 619 63.41 34.91 -37.00
CA ALA A 619 64.70 34.91 -37.69
C ALA A 619 65.58 33.73 -37.27
N GLY A 620 65.52 33.34 -35.98
CA GLY A 620 66.17 32.15 -35.44
C GLY A 620 65.75 30.86 -36.13
N ARG A 621 64.59 30.86 -36.79
CA ARG A 621 64.01 29.72 -37.54
C ARG A 621 64.34 29.77 -39.04
N GLY A 622 65.24 30.66 -39.47
CA GLY A 622 65.74 30.73 -40.85
C GLY A 622 64.99 31.69 -41.78
N VAL A 623 64.06 32.49 -41.25
CA VAL A 623 63.40 33.58 -42.00
C VAL A 623 64.36 34.79 -42.09
N ASN A 624 64.40 35.47 -43.23
CA ASN A 624 65.24 36.67 -43.40
C ASN A 624 64.79 37.80 -42.46
N ALA A 625 65.74 38.66 -42.05
CA ALA A 625 65.50 39.69 -41.04
C ALA A 625 64.31 40.62 -41.35
N ASP A 626 64.22 41.14 -42.58
CA ASP A 626 63.13 42.06 -42.97
C ASP A 626 61.75 41.39 -42.89
N LYS A 627 61.64 40.14 -43.36
CA LYS A 627 60.38 39.39 -43.30
C LYS A 627 60.04 38.97 -41.87
N ALA A 628 61.04 38.60 -41.07
CA ALA A 628 60.86 38.28 -39.66
C ALA A 628 60.33 39.49 -38.88
N ILE A 629 60.81 40.70 -39.20
CA ILE A 629 60.30 41.96 -38.65
C ILE A 629 58.86 42.22 -39.08
N GLU A 630 58.55 42.06 -40.36
CA GLU A 630 57.19 42.24 -40.89
C GLU A 630 56.18 41.31 -40.20
N LEU A 631 56.48 40.01 -40.14
CA LEU A 631 55.63 39.01 -39.50
C LEU A 631 55.50 39.22 -37.99
N ALA A 632 56.58 39.63 -37.32
CA ALA A 632 56.54 40.03 -35.92
C ALA A 632 55.65 41.26 -35.70
N ALA A 633 55.71 42.25 -36.60
CA ALA A 633 54.89 43.45 -36.55
C ALA A 633 53.40 43.13 -36.79
N GLU A 634 53.08 42.30 -37.77
CA GLU A 634 51.71 41.80 -37.99
C GLU A 634 51.19 41.04 -36.78
N ARG A 635 52.03 40.20 -36.16
CA ARG A 635 51.66 39.49 -34.93
C ARG A 635 51.37 40.46 -33.80
N VAL A 636 52.24 41.44 -33.57
CA VAL A 636 52.05 42.47 -32.56
C VAL A 636 50.78 43.26 -32.84
N ARG A 637 50.54 43.71 -34.07
CA ARG A 637 49.28 44.36 -34.47
C ARG A 637 48.05 43.50 -34.19
N SER A 638 48.10 42.20 -34.48
CA SER A 638 46.96 41.29 -34.25
C SER A 638 46.70 40.98 -32.77
N THR A 639 47.70 41.22 -31.91
CA THR A 639 47.66 40.91 -30.47
C THR A 639 47.51 42.14 -29.61
N HIS A 640 47.74 43.32 -30.16
CA HIS A 640 47.65 44.59 -29.46
C HIS A 640 46.44 45.37 -29.95
N VAL A 641 45.86 46.14 -29.04
CA VAL A 641 44.76 47.05 -29.33
C VAL A 641 45.20 48.47 -29.03
N ASN A 642 44.82 49.41 -29.89
CA ASN A 642 45.11 50.82 -29.68
C ASN A 642 44.06 51.44 -28.75
N VAL A 643 44.50 51.97 -27.61
CA VAL A 643 43.66 52.77 -26.70
C VAL A 643 44.26 54.17 -26.62
N ASN A 644 43.58 55.13 -27.25
CA ASN A 644 44.00 56.53 -27.31
C ASN A 644 45.51 56.73 -27.67
N GLY A 645 45.99 56.08 -28.73
CA GLY A 645 47.37 56.24 -29.23
C GLY A 645 48.42 55.36 -28.55
N TRP A 646 48.02 54.48 -27.64
CA TRP A 646 48.89 53.48 -27.02
C TRP A 646 48.46 52.08 -27.40
N TRP A 647 49.41 51.28 -27.88
CA TRP A 647 49.15 49.89 -28.24
C TRP A 647 49.41 48.98 -27.04
N ILE A 648 48.36 48.33 -26.57
CA ILE A 648 48.39 47.52 -25.37
C ILE A 648 48.28 46.07 -25.77
N ASP A 649 49.12 45.22 -25.17
CA ASP A 649 49.02 43.78 -25.39
C ASP A 649 47.68 43.27 -24.85
N ALA A 650 46.77 42.99 -25.77
CA ALA A 650 45.43 42.48 -25.52
C ALA A 650 45.39 40.94 -25.58
N SER A 651 46.53 40.30 -25.80
CA SER A 651 46.54 38.90 -26.14
C SER A 651 46.43 38.00 -24.92
N ASP A 652 46.85 38.46 -23.74
CA ASP A 652 46.85 37.67 -22.50
C ASP A 652 45.64 37.89 -21.61
N LYS A 653 44.70 38.71 -22.07
CA LYS A 653 43.60 39.18 -21.25
C LYS A 653 42.27 38.90 -21.95
N ARG A 654 41.29 38.42 -21.20
CA ARG A 654 39.91 38.25 -21.66
C ARG A 654 39.28 39.63 -21.81
N LEU A 655 39.55 40.25 -22.95
CA LEU A 655 39.09 41.57 -23.30
C LEU A 655 37.82 41.48 -24.16
N PRO A 656 36.78 42.27 -23.84
CA PRO A 656 35.61 42.34 -24.71
C PRO A 656 36.02 42.85 -26.11
N PRO A 657 35.32 42.46 -27.19
CA PRO A 657 35.69 42.83 -28.56
C PRO A 657 35.79 44.34 -28.81
N ASN A 658 35.06 45.15 -28.05
CA ASN A 658 35.03 46.61 -28.07
C ASN A 658 35.84 47.23 -26.92
N PHE A 659 36.84 46.52 -26.37
CA PHE A 659 37.68 47.03 -25.29
C PHE A 659 38.24 48.44 -25.52
N PRO A 660 38.74 48.82 -26.73
CA PRO A 660 39.22 50.19 -26.93
C PRO A 660 38.19 51.26 -26.62
N ASP A 661 36.95 51.04 -27.03
CA ASP A 661 35.85 51.98 -26.75
C ASP A 661 35.53 52.00 -25.26
N LEU A 662 35.44 50.83 -24.63
CA LEU A 662 35.09 50.71 -23.21
C LEU A 662 36.18 51.32 -22.33
N ALA A 663 37.45 51.06 -22.63
CA ALA A 663 38.57 51.68 -21.95
C ALA A 663 38.56 53.21 -22.14
N THR A 664 38.21 53.69 -23.33
CA THR A 664 38.05 55.13 -23.59
C THR A 664 36.89 55.71 -22.77
N GLU A 665 35.81 54.97 -22.57
CA GLU A 665 34.71 55.37 -21.70
C GLU A 665 35.17 55.45 -20.23
N MET A 666 35.91 54.45 -19.74
CA MET A 666 36.49 54.50 -18.38
C MET A 666 37.40 55.72 -18.20
N ILE A 667 38.20 56.07 -19.22
CA ILE A 667 38.99 57.31 -19.22
C ILE A 667 38.08 58.54 -19.15
N ARG A 668 36.99 58.57 -19.93
CA ARG A 668 36.04 59.70 -19.92
C ARG A 668 35.38 59.87 -18.56
N GLU A 669 34.89 58.79 -17.97
CA GLU A 669 34.29 58.80 -16.62
C GLU A 669 35.29 59.29 -15.56
N TYR A 670 36.55 58.89 -15.69
CA TYR A 670 37.62 59.37 -14.81
C TYR A 670 37.87 60.88 -14.98
N VAL A 671 37.98 61.36 -16.21
CA VAL A 671 38.18 62.79 -16.52
C VAL A 671 36.98 63.65 -16.11
N GLU A 672 35.76 63.14 -16.23
CA GLU A 672 34.58 63.84 -15.75
C GLU A 672 34.63 64.08 -14.23
N LYS A 673 35.15 63.10 -13.47
CA LYS A 673 35.30 63.18 -12.02
C LYS A 673 36.51 64.01 -11.57
N HIS A 674 37.66 63.81 -12.21
CA HIS A 674 38.97 64.28 -11.72
C HIS A 674 39.74 65.20 -12.68
N GLY A 675 39.29 65.34 -13.92
CA GLY A 675 40.03 66.06 -14.98
C GLY A 675 40.28 67.54 -14.66
N LYS A 676 39.29 68.24 -14.07
CA LYS A 676 39.43 69.66 -13.67
C LYS A 676 40.41 69.85 -12.53
N THR A 677 40.49 68.90 -11.60
CA THR A 677 41.37 68.99 -10.42
C THR A 677 42.81 68.62 -10.76
N GLU A 678 42.99 67.67 -11.68
CA GLU A 678 44.32 67.19 -12.10
C GLU A 678 44.87 67.92 -13.34
N GLY A 679 44.04 68.74 -14.01
CA GLY A 679 44.43 69.49 -15.21
C GLY A 679 44.71 68.61 -16.43
N ILE A 680 43.93 67.54 -16.58
CA ILE A 680 44.09 66.49 -17.60
C ILE A 680 42.81 66.31 -18.42
N GLU A 681 42.97 66.06 -19.72
CA GLU A 681 41.87 65.77 -20.63
C GLU A 681 41.87 64.29 -21.06
N THR A 682 40.76 63.82 -21.65
CA THR A 682 40.65 62.43 -22.15
C THR A 682 41.76 62.10 -23.15
N SER A 683 42.17 63.06 -23.98
CA SER A 683 43.26 62.91 -24.96
C SER A 683 44.63 62.67 -24.32
N ASP A 684 44.83 63.12 -23.09
CA ASP A 684 46.10 63.05 -22.35
C ASP A 684 46.28 61.73 -21.62
N LEU A 685 45.25 60.88 -21.59
CA LEU A 685 45.21 59.66 -20.80
C LEU A 685 45.12 58.43 -21.69
N THR A 686 45.71 57.35 -21.24
CA THR A 686 45.56 56.02 -21.84
C THR A 686 45.48 54.99 -20.73
N VAL A 687 45.46 53.70 -21.06
CA VAL A 687 45.41 52.63 -20.07
C VAL A 687 46.67 51.78 -20.15
N PHE A 688 47.09 51.26 -19.00
CA PHE A 688 48.22 50.37 -18.86
C PHE A 688 47.83 49.17 -18.01
N THR A 689 48.55 48.07 -18.15
CA THR A 689 48.28 46.87 -17.36
C THR A 689 48.68 47.10 -15.90
N ALA A 690 47.77 46.80 -14.96
CA ALA A 690 48.06 46.89 -13.54
C ALA A 690 48.73 45.57 -13.06
N GLY A 691 50.07 45.57 -12.97
CA GLY A 691 50.86 44.45 -12.45
C GLY A 691 51.09 43.27 -13.41
N ASN A 692 51.83 42.26 -12.94
CA ASN A 692 52.29 41.11 -13.73
C ASN A 692 51.26 39.97 -13.91
N GLY A 693 50.01 40.12 -13.43
CA GLY A 693 49.06 38.98 -13.44
C GLY A 693 47.57 39.27 -13.24
N GLY A 694 47.09 40.50 -13.44
CA GLY A 694 45.67 40.85 -13.19
C GLY A 694 44.88 41.21 -14.45
N ASN A 695 43.61 40.79 -14.49
CA ASN A 695 42.51 41.30 -15.34
C ASN A 695 42.14 42.77 -14.98
N ALA A 696 43.16 43.58 -14.66
CA ALA A 696 43.03 44.95 -14.24
C ALA A 696 43.90 45.86 -15.11
N TRP A 697 43.38 47.05 -15.35
CA TRP A 697 44.02 48.13 -16.08
C TRP A 697 44.00 49.37 -15.22
N ARG A 698 45.01 50.20 -15.39
CA ARG A 698 45.12 51.50 -14.75
C ARG A 698 45.15 52.60 -15.80
N ILE A 699 44.47 53.70 -15.53
CA ILE A 699 44.55 54.92 -16.32
C ILE A 699 45.89 55.59 -16.02
N VAL A 700 46.60 56.00 -17.06
CA VAL A 700 47.93 56.62 -16.98
C VAL A 700 48.02 57.83 -17.91
N VAL A 701 48.90 58.75 -17.58
CA VAL A 701 49.23 59.90 -18.44
C VAL A 701 50.00 59.41 -19.67
N LYS A 702 49.45 59.70 -20.84
CA LYS A 702 49.90 59.23 -22.16
C LYS A 702 51.35 59.63 -22.51
N ALA A 703 51.79 60.82 -22.08
CA ALA A 703 53.13 61.34 -22.35
C ALA A 703 54.27 60.57 -21.66
N GLY A 704 54.00 59.84 -20.57
CA GLY A 704 55.06 59.17 -19.79
C GLY A 704 54.70 57.82 -19.18
N GLY A 705 53.45 57.37 -19.31
CA GLY A 705 52.98 56.12 -18.70
C GLY A 705 52.87 56.17 -17.17
N TRP A 706 52.91 57.38 -16.58
CA TRP A 706 52.80 57.59 -15.14
C TRP A 706 51.35 57.42 -14.68
N PRO A 707 51.09 56.79 -13.53
CA PRO A 707 49.74 56.76 -12.94
C PRO A 707 49.22 58.18 -12.70
N VAL A 708 47.93 58.38 -12.93
CA VAL A 708 47.18 59.59 -12.52
C VAL A 708 47.10 59.69 -10.99
N ASP A 709 46.79 60.88 -10.46
CA ASP A 709 46.94 61.16 -9.03
C ASP A 709 45.92 60.38 -8.19
N ASN A 710 44.66 60.30 -8.64
CA ASN A 710 43.66 59.47 -7.97
C ASN A 710 43.76 57.99 -8.38
N ARG A 711 44.42 57.20 -7.52
CA ARG A 711 44.65 55.77 -7.72
C ARG A 711 43.42 54.86 -7.57
N ALA A 712 42.40 55.29 -6.82
CA ALA A 712 41.25 54.43 -6.53
C ALA A 712 40.34 54.27 -7.76
N ASP A 713 40.05 55.38 -8.44
CA ASP A 713 39.16 55.41 -9.60
C ASP A 713 39.88 55.18 -10.93
N SER A 714 41.22 55.17 -10.92
CA SER A 714 42.01 54.93 -12.12
C SER A 714 42.20 53.45 -12.43
N VAL A 715 41.86 52.53 -11.53
CA VAL A 715 41.98 51.09 -11.76
C VAL A 715 40.60 50.50 -12.05
N PHE A 716 40.50 49.74 -13.14
CA PHE A 716 39.28 49.03 -13.52
C PHE A 716 39.61 47.60 -13.97
N THR A 717 38.62 46.71 -13.86
CA THR A 717 38.71 45.27 -14.10
C THR A 717 37.91 44.83 -15.32
N SER A 718 38.00 43.54 -15.68
CA SER A 718 37.19 42.97 -16.77
C SER A 718 35.70 43.07 -16.45
N ASP A 719 35.32 42.93 -15.18
CA ASP A 719 33.93 42.99 -14.75
C ASP A 719 33.38 44.42 -14.88
N ASP A 720 34.20 45.43 -14.55
CA ASP A 720 33.83 46.84 -14.75
C ASP A 720 33.61 47.15 -16.23
N LEU A 721 34.45 46.62 -17.12
CA LEU A 721 34.29 46.78 -18.57
C LEU A 721 33.03 46.09 -19.09
N MET A 722 32.71 44.90 -18.57
CA MET A 722 31.49 44.18 -18.94
C MET A 722 30.25 44.92 -18.45
N ALA A 723 30.26 45.45 -17.23
CA ALA A 723 29.19 46.30 -16.70
C ALA A 723 29.01 47.59 -17.52
N ALA A 724 30.11 48.26 -17.88
CA ALA A 724 30.08 49.43 -18.76
C ALA A 724 29.51 49.08 -20.15
N ASN A 725 29.87 47.91 -20.70
CA ASN A 725 29.32 47.42 -21.96
C ASN A 725 27.82 47.12 -21.86
N GLU A 726 27.35 46.54 -20.76
CA GLU A 726 25.93 46.30 -20.51
C GLU A 726 25.14 47.60 -20.42
N ASN A 727 25.65 48.58 -19.69
CA ASN A 727 25.04 49.91 -19.62
C ASN A 727 24.96 50.56 -21.00
N ARG A 728 26.03 50.45 -21.81
CA ARG A 728 26.04 50.94 -23.19
C ARG A 728 25.03 50.24 -24.08
N ILE A 729 24.92 48.91 -24.00
CA ILE A 729 23.94 48.14 -24.77
C ILE A 729 22.51 48.48 -24.33
N ALA A 730 22.28 48.62 -23.02
CA ALA A 730 21.00 49.03 -22.46
C ALA A 730 20.61 50.43 -22.98
N GLU A 731 21.55 51.37 -23.00
CA GLU A 731 21.32 52.72 -23.52
C GLU A 731 21.08 52.71 -25.03
N ILE A 732 21.82 51.93 -25.82
CA ILE A 732 21.55 51.76 -27.26
C ILE A 732 20.15 51.19 -27.49
N ASN A 733 19.75 50.19 -26.71
CA ASN A 733 18.43 49.58 -26.83
C ASN A 733 17.33 50.57 -26.40
N ARG A 734 17.59 51.38 -25.37
CA ARG A 734 16.71 52.45 -24.94
C ARG A 734 16.58 53.52 -26.03
N MET A 735 17.68 54.02 -26.60
CA MET A 735 17.65 54.97 -27.71
C MET A 735 16.92 54.39 -28.91
N LYS A 736 17.15 53.12 -29.28
CA LYS A 736 16.39 52.46 -30.35
C LYS A 736 14.89 52.33 -30.04
N ALA A 737 14.54 52.07 -28.78
CA ALA A 737 13.14 52.02 -28.35
C ALA A 737 12.50 53.41 -28.38
N GLU A 738 13.23 54.45 -27.97
CA GLU A 738 12.81 55.85 -28.06
C GLU A 738 12.69 56.30 -29.52
N ASP A 739 13.63 55.94 -30.41
CA ASP A 739 13.56 56.19 -31.85
C ASP A 739 12.39 55.44 -32.49
N ALA A 740 12.15 54.18 -32.11
CA ALA A 740 11.00 53.42 -32.59
C ALA A 740 9.67 54.00 -32.09
N ALA A 741 9.62 54.47 -30.84
CA ALA A 741 8.46 55.15 -30.28
C ALA A 741 8.22 56.52 -30.95
N ASN A 742 9.29 57.28 -31.19
CA ASN A 742 9.26 58.54 -31.92
C ASN A 742 8.81 58.30 -33.36
N ALA A 743 9.38 57.34 -34.09
CA ALA A 743 8.99 56.99 -35.45
C ALA A 743 7.54 56.48 -35.52
N ALA A 744 7.08 55.72 -34.52
CA ALA A 744 5.68 55.31 -34.42
C ALA A 744 4.75 56.51 -34.14
N SER A 745 5.21 57.51 -33.39
CA SER A 745 4.46 58.75 -33.16
C SER A 745 4.41 59.66 -34.38
N THR A 746 5.49 59.74 -35.18
CA THR A 746 5.52 60.51 -36.45
C THR A 746 4.75 59.79 -37.57
N ALA A 747 4.73 58.45 -37.58
CA ALA A 747 3.91 57.66 -38.48
C ALA A 747 2.41 57.71 -38.13
N TYR A 748 2.06 58.29 -36.98
CA TYR A 748 0.69 58.52 -36.52
C TYR A 748 0.26 60.00 -36.67
N GLU A 749 0.79 60.72 -37.65
CA GLU A 749 0.04 61.85 -38.21
C GLU A 749 -1.04 61.30 -39.16
N PRO A 750 -2.34 61.60 -38.94
CA PRO A 750 -3.40 61.05 -39.76
C PRO A 750 -3.31 61.63 -41.17
N TRP A 751 -3.06 60.76 -42.15
CA TRP A 751 -3.21 61.00 -43.59
C TRP A 751 -4.68 61.25 -44.02
N PHE A 752 -5.47 61.90 -43.17
CA PHE A 752 -6.76 62.49 -43.53
C PHE A 752 -6.65 64.02 -43.57
N GLN A 753 -5.84 64.52 -44.50
CA GLN A 753 -6.21 65.75 -45.19
C GLN A 753 -6.89 65.36 -46.51
N LEU A 754 -8.21 65.37 -46.48
CA LEU A 754 -9.08 65.40 -47.65
C LEU A 754 -8.79 66.69 -48.43
N GLY A 755 -8.38 66.58 -49.69
CA GLY A 755 -8.48 67.68 -50.64
C GLY A 755 -7.45 67.72 -51.77
N ASN A 756 -7.51 66.78 -52.72
CA ASN A 756 -7.21 67.13 -54.12
C ASN A 756 -7.96 66.17 -55.08
N PRO A 757 -8.95 66.62 -55.89
CA PRO A 757 -9.74 65.75 -56.77
C PRO A 757 -9.06 65.33 -58.08
N ASP A 758 -7.87 65.84 -58.42
CA ASP A 758 -7.33 65.72 -59.78
C ASP A 758 -5.99 64.98 -59.85
N GLY A 759 -5.97 63.68 -59.51
CA GLY A 759 -4.80 62.81 -59.68
C GLY A 759 -5.17 61.44 -60.26
N PRO A 760 -4.50 60.96 -61.34
CA PRO A 760 -4.94 59.79 -62.08
C PRO A 760 -4.66 58.49 -61.31
N ALA A 761 -5.64 57.60 -61.36
CA ALA A 761 -5.54 56.22 -60.90
C ALA A 761 -4.56 55.43 -61.77
N ASP A 762 -3.59 54.76 -61.14
CA ASP A 762 -3.14 53.43 -61.55
C ASP A 762 -2.11 52.86 -60.55
N ILE A 763 -2.57 51.94 -59.68
CA ILE A 763 -1.69 50.96 -59.03
C ILE A 763 -2.29 49.58 -59.26
N HIS A 764 -1.71 48.87 -60.24
CA HIS A 764 -2.00 47.47 -60.55
C HIS A 764 -1.39 46.56 -59.47
N LEU A 765 -2.23 46.01 -58.58
CA LEU A 765 -1.90 44.82 -57.78
C LEU A 765 -2.46 43.59 -58.51
N GLY A 766 -1.55 42.67 -58.87
CA GLY A 766 -1.80 41.44 -59.62
C GLY A 766 -2.52 40.32 -58.85
N PRO A 767 -2.61 39.10 -59.43
CA PRO A 767 -3.77 38.22 -59.31
C PRO A 767 -3.62 37.19 -58.18
N PHE A 768 -3.91 37.57 -56.93
CA PHE A 768 -4.06 36.60 -55.83
C PHE A 768 -5.31 36.83 -54.96
N LEU A 769 -6.29 37.60 -55.45
CA LEU A 769 -7.56 37.79 -54.74
C LEU A 769 -8.69 37.00 -55.44
N PRO A 770 -9.48 36.22 -54.68
CA PRO A 770 -10.62 35.50 -55.23
C PRO A 770 -11.67 36.47 -55.80
N LYS A 771 -12.30 36.08 -56.91
CA LYS A 771 -13.16 36.94 -57.77
C LYS A 771 -14.34 37.61 -57.05
N ASN A 772 -14.67 37.21 -55.83
CA ASN A 772 -15.75 37.72 -54.98
C ASN A 772 -15.30 38.78 -53.95
N TRP A 773 -14.02 39.18 -53.89
CA TRP A 773 -13.55 40.23 -52.95
C TRP A 773 -14.16 41.63 -53.19
N ARG A 774 -14.61 41.90 -54.43
CA ARG A 774 -15.29 43.16 -54.78
C ARG A 774 -16.80 43.13 -54.54
N ASP A 775 -17.36 42.00 -54.07
CA ASP A 775 -18.77 41.93 -53.68
C ASP A 775 -19.00 42.81 -52.44
N PRO A 776 -19.89 43.83 -52.51
CA PRO A 776 -20.22 44.69 -51.38
C PRO A 776 -20.66 43.88 -50.14
N ALA A 777 -21.29 42.72 -50.31
CA ALA A 777 -21.72 41.86 -49.21
C ALA A 777 -20.54 41.21 -48.48
N VAL A 778 -19.48 40.82 -49.21
CA VAL A 778 -18.26 40.24 -48.62
C VAL A 778 -17.42 41.31 -47.93
N GLN A 779 -17.38 42.52 -48.50
CA GLN A 779 -16.75 43.68 -47.87
C GLN A 779 -17.46 44.08 -46.58
N GLU A 780 -18.80 44.03 -46.57
CA GLU A 780 -19.59 44.34 -45.38
C GLU A 780 -19.48 43.25 -44.31
N GLN A 781 -19.44 41.96 -44.68
CA GLN A 781 -19.15 40.88 -43.73
C GLN A 781 -17.75 40.98 -43.12
N LEU A 782 -16.73 41.37 -43.90
CA LEU A 782 -15.38 41.61 -43.38
C LEU A 782 -15.32 42.84 -42.47
N ARG A 783 -16.09 43.89 -42.78
CA ARG A 783 -16.23 45.06 -41.91
C ARG A 783 -16.95 44.72 -40.62
N GLN A 784 -18.03 43.95 -40.67
CA GLN A 784 -18.75 43.46 -39.49
C GLN A 784 -17.86 42.54 -38.64
N GLY A 785 -17.14 41.60 -39.25
CA GLY A 785 -16.20 40.73 -38.54
C GLY A 785 -15.05 41.49 -37.88
N ARG A 786 -14.54 42.57 -38.52
CA ARG A 786 -13.54 43.46 -37.91
C ARG A 786 -14.14 44.32 -36.78
N ARG A 787 -15.37 44.80 -36.92
CA ARG A 787 -16.10 45.52 -35.86
C ARG A 787 -16.35 44.63 -34.66
N GLU A 788 -16.88 43.42 -34.86
CA GLU A 788 -17.09 42.45 -33.78
C GLU A 788 -15.78 42.03 -33.09
N LYS A 789 -14.71 41.83 -33.86
CA LYS A 789 -13.40 41.51 -33.29
C LYS A 789 -12.84 42.69 -32.49
N GLY A 790 -13.00 43.92 -32.98
CA GLY A 790 -12.62 45.14 -32.28
C GLY A 790 -13.45 45.38 -31.02
N GLU A 791 -14.75 45.13 -31.04
CA GLU A 791 -15.64 45.22 -29.89
C GLU A 791 -15.34 44.15 -28.84
N LYS A 792 -15.08 42.90 -29.26
CA LYS A 792 -14.64 41.83 -28.34
C LYS A 792 -13.29 42.15 -27.70
N GLN A 793 -12.36 42.74 -28.44
CA GLN A 793 -11.07 43.17 -27.90
C GLN A 793 -11.22 44.37 -26.95
N ARG A 794 -12.06 45.37 -27.28
CA ARG A 794 -12.39 46.48 -26.37
C ARG A 794 -13.08 45.98 -25.09
N ALA A 795 -14.08 45.11 -25.19
CA ALA A 795 -14.76 44.52 -24.04
C ALA A 795 -13.79 43.69 -23.17
N ALA A 796 -12.84 42.97 -23.77
CA ALA A 796 -11.80 42.25 -23.03
C ALA A 796 -10.87 43.21 -22.29
N VAL A 797 -10.46 44.33 -22.91
CA VAL A 797 -9.61 45.35 -22.28
C VAL A 797 -10.36 46.11 -21.19
N GLU A 798 -11.64 46.46 -21.40
CA GLU A 798 -12.49 47.09 -20.37
C GLU A 798 -12.77 46.15 -19.20
N ALA A 799 -12.96 44.85 -19.45
CA ALA A 799 -13.10 43.85 -18.39
C ALA A 799 -11.79 43.69 -17.58
N LEU A 800 -10.63 43.74 -18.24
CA LEU A 800 -9.31 43.69 -17.58
C LEU A 800 -9.04 44.95 -16.78
N GLY A 801 -9.37 46.13 -17.33
CA GLY A 801 -9.28 47.42 -16.65
C GLY A 801 -10.21 47.49 -15.44
N SER A 802 -11.44 47.01 -15.56
CA SER A 802 -12.41 46.94 -14.46
C SER A 802 -11.95 45.97 -13.36
N ALA A 803 -11.36 44.82 -13.73
CA ALA A 803 -10.81 43.86 -12.76
C ALA A 803 -9.59 44.41 -12.01
N LEU A 804 -8.71 45.15 -12.70
CA LEU A 804 -7.56 45.83 -12.10
C LEU A 804 -7.99 46.98 -11.18
N ALA A 805 -8.96 47.79 -11.61
CA ALA A 805 -9.51 48.88 -10.78
C ALA A 805 -10.21 48.33 -9.53
N SER A 806 -10.98 47.24 -9.66
CA SER A 806 -11.63 46.55 -8.54
C SER A 806 -10.62 45.94 -7.57
N GLY A 807 -9.54 45.34 -8.09
CA GLY A 807 -8.44 44.80 -7.30
C GLY A 807 -7.67 45.88 -6.53
N ALA A 808 -7.38 47.01 -7.19
CA ALA A 808 -6.72 48.15 -6.57
C ALA A 808 -7.60 48.80 -5.50
N GLN A 809 -8.91 48.98 -5.74
CA GLN A 809 -9.86 49.45 -4.72
C GLN A 809 -9.97 48.49 -3.52
N ALA A 810 -10.01 47.18 -3.75
CA ALA A 810 -10.05 46.18 -2.67
C ALA A 810 -8.77 46.18 -1.82
N VAL A 811 -7.59 46.39 -2.42
CA VAL A 811 -6.33 46.54 -1.70
C VAL A 811 -6.27 47.86 -0.93
N THR A 812 -6.83 48.93 -1.49
CA THR A 812 -6.87 50.26 -0.86
C THR A 812 -7.86 50.31 0.30
N GLU A 813 -9.00 49.61 0.21
CA GLU A 813 -9.97 49.45 1.31
C GLU A 813 -9.45 48.50 2.40
N ALA A 814 -8.78 47.40 2.02
CA ALA A 814 -8.10 46.50 2.97
C ALA A 814 -6.93 47.17 3.71
N ALA A 815 -6.29 48.18 3.11
CA ALA A 815 -5.29 49.01 3.77
C ALA A 815 -5.90 50.05 4.74
N LYS A 816 -7.19 50.39 4.59
CA LYS A 816 -7.89 51.38 5.44
C LYS A 816 -8.65 50.76 6.61
N GLN A 817 -9.05 49.50 6.53
CA GLN A 817 -9.81 48.81 7.57
C GLN A 817 -8.99 47.62 8.10
N GLY A 818 -8.50 47.76 9.34
CA GLY A 818 -7.67 46.76 10.02
C GLY A 818 -8.20 45.33 9.88
N ALA A 819 -7.30 44.44 9.47
CA ALA A 819 -7.56 43.11 8.91
C ALA A 819 -8.03 42.05 9.92
N ALA A 820 -9.26 42.14 10.42
CA ALA A 820 -9.89 41.06 11.19
C ALA A 820 -11.17 40.49 10.53
N ASP A 821 -12.02 41.31 9.92
CA ASP A 821 -13.35 40.86 9.50
C ASP A 821 -13.47 40.47 8.01
N ALA A 822 -12.43 40.69 7.19
CA ALA A 822 -12.44 40.38 5.75
C ALA A 822 -12.07 38.90 5.42
N VAL A 823 -11.61 38.11 6.39
CA VAL A 823 -11.07 36.77 6.15
C VAL A 823 -12.17 35.72 5.91
N ALA A 824 -13.35 35.88 6.53
CA ALA A 824 -14.44 34.92 6.43
C ALA A 824 -14.97 34.70 4.98
N PRO A 825 -15.33 35.74 4.20
CA PRO A 825 -15.80 35.54 2.83
C PRO A 825 -14.70 35.04 1.89
N MET A 826 -13.43 35.34 2.18
CA MET A 826 -12.28 34.88 1.40
C MET A 826 -12.01 33.38 1.62
N VAL A 827 -12.18 32.89 2.85
CA VAL A 827 -12.12 31.45 3.18
C VAL A 827 -13.26 30.68 2.51
N ASP A 828 -14.46 31.24 2.47
CA ASP A 828 -15.59 30.60 1.80
C ASP A 828 -15.45 30.61 0.27
N ALA A 829 -14.91 31.68 -0.32
CA ALA A 829 -14.57 31.71 -1.74
C ALA A 829 -13.49 30.67 -2.10
N ILE A 830 -12.49 30.46 -1.23
CA ILE A 830 -11.44 29.43 -1.40
C ILE A 830 -12.05 28.02 -1.27
N LYS A 831 -12.94 27.78 -0.31
CA LYS A 831 -13.67 26.50 -0.17
C LYS A 831 -14.50 26.20 -1.42
N ASN A 832 -15.27 27.16 -1.91
CA ASN A 832 -16.08 27.01 -3.12
C ASN A 832 -15.23 26.75 -4.38
N ARG A 833 -14.06 27.41 -4.50
CA ARG A 833 -13.10 27.13 -5.59
C ARG A 833 -12.51 25.72 -5.49
N LYS A 834 -12.24 25.24 -4.27
CA LYS A 834 -11.70 23.90 -4.00
C LYS A 834 -12.74 22.82 -4.29
N GLU A 835 -14.00 23.06 -3.99
CA GLU A 835 -15.13 22.18 -4.33
C GLU A 835 -15.40 22.14 -5.84
N LYS A 836 -15.40 23.30 -6.53
CA LYS A 836 -15.48 23.31 -8.02
C LYS A 836 -14.31 22.59 -8.68
N ARG A 837 -13.09 22.70 -8.13
CA ARG A 837 -11.92 21.94 -8.61
C ARG A 837 -12.06 20.44 -8.33
N ARG A 838 -12.61 20.04 -7.17
CA ARG A 838 -12.91 18.63 -6.86
C ARG A 838 -13.97 18.07 -7.81
N ALA A 839 -15.05 18.80 -8.06
CA ALA A 839 -16.10 18.40 -9.00
C ALA A 839 -15.57 18.26 -10.44
N LYS A 840 -14.74 19.21 -10.90
CA LYS A 840 -14.09 19.14 -12.22
C LYS A 840 -13.05 18.01 -12.32
N SER A 841 -12.34 17.70 -11.23
CA SER A 841 -11.41 16.58 -11.16
C SER A 841 -12.14 15.23 -11.11
N GLN A 842 -13.29 15.15 -10.43
CA GLN A 842 -14.16 13.97 -10.42
C GLN A 842 -14.82 13.74 -11.78
N SER A 843 -15.27 14.80 -12.47
CA SER A 843 -15.80 14.67 -13.84
C SER A 843 -14.72 14.23 -14.83
N TRP A 844 -13.50 14.73 -14.71
CA TRP A 844 -12.37 14.32 -15.53
C TRP A 844 -11.95 12.86 -15.26
N ARG A 845 -11.95 12.42 -14.00
CA ARG A 845 -11.72 11.01 -13.63
C ARG A 845 -12.82 10.07 -14.09
N ALA A 846 -14.09 10.49 -14.01
CA ALA A 846 -15.21 9.72 -14.56
C ALA A 846 -15.10 9.57 -16.09
N GLN A 847 -14.58 10.60 -16.78
CA GLN A 847 -14.36 10.58 -18.23
C GLN A 847 -13.14 9.72 -18.64
N GLN A 848 -12.10 9.64 -17.80
CA GLN A 848 -10.97 8.71 -17.98
C GLN A 848 -11.36 7.25 -17.69
N GLN A 849 -12.13 6.99 -16.64
CA GLN A 849 -12.60 5.62 -16.31
C GLN A 849 -13.50 5.00 -17.40
N THR A 850 -14.14 5.81 -18.25
CA THR A 850 -14.91 5.33 -19.40
C THR A 850 -14.09 5.13 -20.67
N THR A 851 -12.86 5.64 -20.75
CA THR A 851 -12.03 5.62 -21.98
C THR A 851 -10.80 4.72 -21.88
N GLU A 852 -10.27 4.45 -20.69
CA GLU A 852 -9.16 3.50 -20.48
C GLU A 852 -9.48 2.04 -20.86
N PRO A 853 -10.68 1.47 -20.56
CA PRO A 853 -10.97 0.08 -20.92
C PRO A 853 -11.02 -0.16 -22.43
N ALA A 854 -11.43 0.86 -23.20
CA ALA A 854 -11.51 0.80 -24.66
C ALA A 854 -10.12 0.96 -25.32
N ALA A 855 -9.23 1.75 -24.71
CA ALA A 855 -7.85 1.88 -25.16
C ALA A 855 -7.06 0.58 -24.94
N ASP A 856 -7.21 -0.05 -23.77
CA ASP A 856 -6.53 -1.31 -23.45
C ASP A 856 -7.04 -2.48 -24.31
N GLN A 857 -8.36 -2.59 -24.55
CA GLN A 857 -8.90 -3.57 -25.50
C GLN A 857 -8.38 -3.34 -26.93
N SER A 858 -8.32 -2.09 -27.40
CA SER A 858 -7.81 -1.78 -28.74
C SER A 858 -6.31 -2.10 -28.89
N LEU A 859 -5.53 -1.99 -27.81
CA LEU A 859 -4.10 -2.26 -27.79
C LEU A 859 -3.83 -3.77 -27.75
N GLU A 860 -4.69 -4.53 -27.05
CA GLU A 860 -4.65 -6.00 -27.04
C GLU A 860 -5.10 -6.60 -28.39
N GLU A 861 -6.13 -6.03 -29.02
CA GLU A 861 -6.53 -6.39 -30.39
C GLU A 861 -5.43 -6.06 -31.42
N ALA A 862 -4.78 -4.89 -31.31
CA ALA A 862 -3.66 -4.52 -32.18
C ALA A 862 -2.45 -5.44 -32.02
N ARG A 863 -2.15 -5.89 -30.78
CA ARG A 863 -1.12 -6.91 -30.52
C ARG A 863 -1.48 -8.26 -31.15
N GLY A 864 -2.72 -8.71 -31.00
CA GLY A 864 -3.20 -9.93 -31.63
C GLY A 864 -3.12 -9.90 -33.16
N GLN A 865 -3.47 -8.77 -33.78
CA GLN A 865 -3.35 -8.58 -35.23
C GLN A 865 -1.89 -8.56 -35.70
N LEU A 866 -0.99 -7.94 -34.93
CA LEU A 866 0.44 -7.92 -35.22
C LEU A 866 1.06 -9.33 -35.16
N ASP A 867 0.67 -10.13 -34.18
CA ASP A 867 1.17 -11.51 -34.04
C ASP A 867 0.63 -12.42 -35.15
N GLN A 868 -0.62 -12.25 -35.57
CA GLN A 868 -1.15 -12.94 -36.75
C GLN A 868 -0.42 -12.53 -38.05
N ALA A 869 -0.07 -11.25 -38.20
CA ALA A 869 0.69 -10.78 -39.36
C ALA A 869 2.12 -11.38 -39.39
N LYS A 870 2.80 -11.44 -38.23
CA LYS A 870 4.11 -12.08 -38.09
C LYS A 870 4.06 -13.57 -38.43
N ALA A 871 3.03 -14.29 -37.95
CA ALA A 871 2.85 -15.70 -38.26
C ALA A 871 2.62 -15.97 -39.75
N ARG A 872 1.86 -15.09 -40.44
CA ARG A 872 1.67 -15.17 -41.90
C ARG A 872 2.97 -14.93 -42.67
N LEU A 873 3.77 -13.95 -42.24
CA LEU A 873 5.08 -13.66 -42.85
C LEU A 873 6.05 -14.84 -42.71
N LEU A 874 6.10 -15.47 -41.54
CA LEU A 874 6.93 -16.66 -41.32
C LEU A 874 6.49 -17.84 -42.19
N LYS A 875 5.18 -18.07 -42.34
CA LYS A 875 4.63 -19.12 -43.21
C LYS A 875 4.92 -18.86 -44.70
N ASN A 876 4.84 -17.60 -45.12
CA ASN A 876 5.17 -17.21 -46.49
C ASN A 876 6.68 -17.33 -46.76
N ALA A 877 7.52 -16.97 -45.79
CA ALA A 877 8.97 -17.15 -45.86
C ALA A 877 9.35 -18.63 -45.98
N GLU A 878 8.71 -19.51 -45.18
CA GLU A 878 8.89 -20.96 -45.29
C GLU A 878 8.47 -21.48 -46.67
N GLY A 879 7.33 -21.03 -47.20
CA GLY A 879 6.87 -21.36 -48.55
C GLY A 879 7.84 -20.90 -49.64
N ALA A 880 8.36 -19.68 -49.52
CA ALA A 880 9.32 -19.11 -50.47
C ALA A 880 10.63 -19.91 -50.52
N VAL A 881 11.19 -20.28 -49.36
CA VAL A 881 12.38 -21.13 -49.28
C VAL A 881 12.11 -22.51 -49.86
N LYS A 882 10.97 -23.14 -49.55
CA LYS A 882 10.58 -24.43 -50.16
C LYS A 882 10.39 -24.36 -51.67
N SER A 883 10.02 -23.19 -52.20
CA SER A 883 9.91 -22.94 -53.65
C SER A 883 11.23 -22.54 -54.33
N GLY A 884 12.36 -22.56 -53.61
CA GLY A 884 13.69 -22.31 -54.16
C GLY A 884 14.21 -20.86 -54.06
N ALA A 885 13.56 -19.99 -53.26
CA ALA A 885 14.10 -18.66 -52.99
C ALA A 885 15.37 -18.74 -52.12
N ASP A 886 16.36 -17.88 -52.39
CA ASP A 886 17.61 -17.81 -51.61
C ASP A 886 17.31 -17.51 -50.13
N PRO A 887 17.67 -18.42 -49.19
CA PRO A 887 17.43 -18.22 -47.76
C PRO A 887 18.03 -16.92 -47.21
N LYS A 888 19.12 -16.39 -47.78
CA LYS A 888 19.73 -15.13 -47.33
C LYS A 888 18.85 -13.92 -47.66
N VAL A 889 18.19 -13.94 -48.81
CA VAL A 889 17.27 -12.87 -49.24
C VAL A 889 15.99 -12.91 -48.41
N VAL A 890 15.48 -14.11 -48.12
CA VAL A 890 14.30 -14.30 -47.25
C VAL A 890 14.61 -13.87 -45.81
N ALA A 891 15.79 -14.22 -45.29
CA ALA A 891 16.28 -13.78 -43.98
C ALA A 891 16.39 -12.25 -43.87
N GLU A 892 16.92 -11.58 -44.89
CA GLU A 892 17.02 -10.12 -44.90
C GLU A 892 15.62 -9.45 -44.96
N GLY A 893 14.67 -10.05 -45.67
CA GLY A 893 13.26 -9.62 -45.67
C GLY A 893 12.60 -9.73 -44.29
N LEU A 894 12.84 -10.83 -43.56
CA LEU A 894 12.33 -11.02 -42.19
C LEU A 894 12.97 -10.03 -41.19
N ARG A 895 14.27 -9.72 -41.32
CA ARG A 895 14.93 -8.67 -40.52
C ARG A 895 14.34 -7.30 -40.76
N LYS A 896 14.12 -6.92 -42.02
CA LYS A 896 13.49 -5.63 -42.39
C LYS A 896 12.06 -5.53 -41.87
N ALA A 897 11.35 -6.65 -41.75
CA ALA A 897 10.01 -6.73 -41.15
C ALA A 897 10.02 -6.78 -39.60
N GLY A 898 11.19 -6.73 -38.96
CA GLY A 898 11.33 -6.73 -37.49
C GLY A 898 10.99 -8.05 -36.81
N ILE A 899 11.14 -9.19 -37.50
CA ILE A 899 10.89 -10.53 -36.95
C ILE A 899 12.17 -11.11 -36.33
N ASP A 900 12.15 -11.42 -35.03
CA ASP A 900 13.27 -12.00 -34.28
C ASP A 900 13.74 -13.32 -34.93
N GLU A 901 15.06 -13.46 -35.10
CA GLU A 901 15.71 -14.61 -35.72
C GLU A 901 15.39 -15.94 -35.02
N ARG A 902 15.05 -15.90 -33.73
CA ARG A 902 14.65 -17.08 -32.96
C ARG A 902 13.32 -17.69 -33.41
N LEU A 903 12.50 -16.94 -34.14
CA LEU A 903 11.21 -17.39 -34.65
C LEU A 903 11.28 -17.89 -36.10
N TRP A 904 12.47 -17.88 -36.70
CA TRP A 904 12.62 -18.27 -38.10
C TRP A 904 12.45 -19.79 -38.28
N PRO A 905 11.86 -20.25 -39.39
CA PRO A 905 11.80 -21.67 -39.71
C PRO A 905 13.24 -22.21 -39.85
N LYS A 906 13.51 -23.37 -39.23
CA LYS A 906 14.81 -24.03 -39.32
C LYS A 906 15.10 -24.60 -40.70
#